data_AF-A0A0Q7SAG4-F1
#
_entry.id   AF-A0A0Q7SAG4-F1
#
_cell.length_a   1.000
_cell.length_b   1.000
_cell.length_c   1.000
_cell.angle_alpha   90.00
_cell.angle_beta   90.00
_cell.angle_gamma   90.00
#
_symmetry.space_group_name_H-M   'P 1'
#
loop_
_entity.id
_entity.type
_entity.pdbx_description
1 polymer ?
#
loop_
_entity_poly.entity_id
_entity_poly.type
_entity_poly.pdbx_seq_one_letter_code
_entity_poly.pdbx_strand_id
1 'polypeptide(L)'
;MKKKMSLPLRRLGCALAALALMPSGHAAPTDDTDLPETLRRGYVGPIVGPANDGAYARGTLGLIRPSYGRASLYVAWRVMHLPVGAVAKESHERKGSWLEGSAVSQTGADEIDAWLAARGALQQRAPAVRPDYFRPGKLTVAGAGEIDTVEGQCGPDAFAFATRTLRELVADASLKAADRLAWIAGQDAVFARCTWAPGKTAAPPLPALLPASAPARLKALNAYQRAAALFYGDDYVAARQAFDAIAAVPDHPMRPWATLGALRSLVRDAVRDADWDAAVADAWTKRQLRGAEFSAAVAEPAVRHRARADAALTEISARAQAAAADAALAPVQAAIGYTLRRALLQLGPMAPLRLAMEKLDRVEDNPYAMGTLDLFQQLYPQVAPDRPLGELAAVLRRHAWFDFIATVQACSDAPKAADAAACDAEHGHALARWQESKDNAWLLAALMTARQPAAKDLPAAEAARAVAAGRPEWASLQFYAARVLRAQGRGVDARAAVEAVAASRVVHRRDRALLEADEPGLARQPAVTEAQVRAEYDRFVALGSTEYRVRHLLVQTRELAHAALARIRGGEPFEAVAAAVSADSGSRAKGGDLGWSLPVYFAPPFADAVKRLAPRGLSESPVQTQFGWHVIEVSEVRPRLVPPFEQVKARIHEGLERRAGQGQK
;
A
#
# COMPACT_ATOMS: atom_id res chain seq x y z
N MET A 1 49.22 23.66 -54.47
CA MET A 1 49.10 25.10 -54.83
C MET A 1 48.91 25.91 -53.55
N LYS A 2 49.74 26.93 -53.34
CA LYS A 2 49.70 27.85 -52.19
C LYS A 2 48.52 28.81 -52.32
N LYS A 3 47.77 29.06 -51.24
CA LYS A 3 47.46 30.43 -50.77
C LYS A 3 46.96 30.42 -49.31
N LYS A 4 47.70 31.16 -48.49
CA LYS A 4 47.42 31.58 -47.10
C LYS A 4 46.48 32.79 -47.11
N MET A 5 45.78 32.99 -46.00
CA MET A 5 45.51 34.26 -45.25
C MET A 5 44.19 34.08 -44.48
N SER A 6 43.98 34.51 -43.23
CA SER A 6 44.79 35.09 -42.16
C SER A 6 43.84 35.20 -40.95
N LEU A 7 44.29 34.78 -39.76
CA LEU A 7 43.61 35.00 -38.47
C LEU A 7 43.73 36.47 -38.02
N PRO A 8 42.89 36.90 -37.06
CA PRO A 8 43.43 37.39 -35.79
C PRO A 8 42.68 36.73 -34.61
N LEU A 9 43.27 35.89 -33.75
CA LEU A 9 44.24 36.18 -32.68
C LEU A 9 43.83 37.28 -31.69
N ARG A 10 43.14 36.86 -30.62
CA ARG A 10 43.27 37.30 -29.21
C ARG A 10 42.31 36.39 -28.40
N ARG A 11 42.70 35.54 -27.45
CA ARG A 11 43.97 35.26 -26.75
C ARG A 11 43.94 33.78 -26.29
N LEU A 12 45.13 33.18 -26.24
CA LEU A 12 45.63 32.03 -25.44
C LEU A 12 44.61 30.96 -25.00
N GLY A 13 44.78 29.66 -25.24
CA GLY A 13 46.01 28.89 -25.46
C GLY A 13 46.03 27.69 -24.49
N CYS A 14 46.15 26.49 -25.07
CA CYS A 14 46.35 25.17 -24.44
C CYS A 14 45.11 24.57 -23.74
N ALA A 15 44.36 23.67 -24.38
CA ALA A 15 44.68 22.28 -24.70
C ALA A 15 44.56 21.33 -23.50
N LEU A 16 43.75 20.31 -23.75
CA LEU A 16 43.64 19.00 -23.09
C LEU A 16 42.76 18.90 -21.83
N ALA A 17 41.87 17.93 -21.96
CA ALA A 17 41.15 17.20 -20.92
C ALA A 17 39.93 17.90 -20.31
N ALA A 18 38.79 17.23 -20.53
CA ALA A 18 37.88 16.81 -19.47
C ALA A 18 37.18 17.90 -18.64
N LEU A 19 35.85 17.75 -18.61
CA LEU A 19 34.93 18.24 -17.57
C LEU A 19 34.63 19.75 -17.50
N ALA A 20 33.34 19.98 -17.23
CA ALA A 20 32.71 21.13 -16.57
C ALA A 20 32.36 22.36 -17.41
N LEU A 21 31.05 22.67 -17.50
CA LEU A 21 30.43 23.68 -16.62
C LEU A 21 28.88 23.66 -16.72
N MET A 22 28.27 23.21 -15.62
CA MET A 22 26.92 23.50 -15.08
C MET A 22 26.73 25.03 -14.88
N PRO A 23 25.51 25.60 -14.65
CA PRO A 23 24.40 25.12 -13.79
C PRO A 23 22.98 25.35 -14.39
N SER A 24 21.84 24.83 -13.94
CA SER A 24 21.29 24.69 -12.59
C SER A 24 20.02 23.82 -12.68
N GLY A 25 19.73 23.00 -11.67
CA GLY A 25 18.47 22.27 -11.52
C GLY A 25 18.62 20.76 -11.64
N HIS A 26 19.36 20.15 -10.70
CA HIS A 26 19.29 18.69 -10.55
C HIS A 26 17.87 18.31 -10.16
N ALA A 27 17.16 17.67 -11.09
CA ALA A 27 16.02 16.84 -10.77
C ALA A 27 16.44 15.85 -9.67
N ALA A 28 15.66 15.81 -8.60
CA ALA A 28 15.81 14.81 -7.56
C ALA A 28 15.75 13.40 -8.19
N PRO A 29 16.69 12.50 -7.88
CA PRO A 29 16.49 11.09 -8.16
C PRO A 29 15.34 10.60 -7.29
N THR A 30 14.36 10.03 -7.97
CA THR A 30 13.10 9.47 -7.51
C THR A 30 13.28 8.17 -6.71
N ASP A 31 12.65 8.11 -5.53
CA ASP A 31 11.73 7.06 -5.04
C ASP A 31 12.18 5.57 -5.10
N ASP A 32 12.73 5.07 -3.98
CA ASP A 32 12.35 3.86 -3.20
C ASP A 32 11.97 2.50 -3.85
N THR A 33 12.36 2.16 -5.08
CA THR A 33 11.92 0.88 -5.70
C THR A 33 12.82 -0.37 -5.60
N ASP A 34 13.98 -0.40 -4.92
CA ASP A 34 14.97 -1.48 -5.15
C ASP A 34 15.40 -2.37 -3.95
N LEU A 35 14.57 -2.64 -2.94
CA LEU A 35 15.04 -3.29 -1.69
C LEU A 35 14.37 -4.65 -1.29
N PRO A 36 15.07 -5.80 -1.38
CA PRO A 36 14.49 -7.14 -1.14
C PRO A 36 14.26 -7.61 0.33
N GLU A 37 13.49 -8.72 0.44
CA GLU A 37 12.72 -9.20 1.60
C GLU A 37 13.41 -9.36 2.98
N THR A 38 14.73 -9.45 3.02
CA THR A 38 15.47 -9.64 4.27
C THR A 38 15.69 -8.36 5.09
N LEU A 39 15.46 -7.19 4.47
CA LEU A 39 15.50 -5.85 5.08
C LEU A 39 14.42 -5.57 6.13
N ARG A 40 13.51 -6.53 6.38
CA ARG A 40 12.41 -6.40 7.34
C ARG A 40 12.76 -6.75 8.80
N ARG A 41 13.97 -7.24 9.12
CA ARG A 41 14.27 -7.86 10.44
C ARG A 41 14.74 -6.92 11.56
N GLY A 42 15.01 -5.65 11.31
CA GLY A 42 15.44 -4.71 12.36
C GLY A 42 14.71 -3.39 12.24
N TYR A 43 13.80 -3.11 13.17
CA TYR A 43 12.99 -1.87 13.20
C TYR A 43 11.91 -1.82 12.10
N VAL A 44 10.66 -2.11 12.47
CA VAL A 44 9.48 -1.91 11.59
C VAL A 44 9.10 -0.43 11.60
N GLY A 45 9.96 0.40 10.99
CA GLY A 45 9.50 1.67 10.41
C GLY A 45 8.62 1.37 9.19
N PRO A 46 7.63 2.22 8.88
CA PRO A 46 6.72 1.96 7.77
C PRO A 46 7.48 1.95 6.43
N ILE A 47 7.34 0.86 5.65
CA ILE A 47 7.82 0.77 4.26
C ILE A 47 7.17 1.87 3.41
N VAL A 48 5.91 2.24 3.73
CA VAL A 48 5.24 3.47 3.32
C VAL A 48 4.36 3.91 4.50
N GLY A 49 4.53 5.12 5.03
CA GLY A 49 3.65 5.70 6.06
C GLY A 49 2.60 6.62 5.43
N PRO A 50 1.53 7.01 6.13
CA PRO A 50 0.64 8.07 5.65
C PRO A 50 1.42 9.38 5.52
N ALA A 51 0.95 10.30 4.68
CA ALA A 51 1.67 11.54 4.46
C ALA A 51 1.70 12.47 5.69
N ASN A 52 0.75 12.31 6.61
CA ASN A 52 0.68 13.04 7.87
C ASN A 52 0.14 12.12 8.98
N ASP A 53 1.05 11.54 9.77
CA ASP A 53 0.71 10.60 10.85
C ASP A 53 -0.31 11.19 11.85
N GLY A 54 -0.17 12.47 12.21
CA GLY A 54 -1.08 13.12 13.16
C GLY A 54 -2.49 13.29 12.61
N ALA A 55 -2.63 13.73 11.36
CA ALA A 55 -3.94 13.86 10.72
C ALA A 55 -4.58 12.49 10.46
N TYR A 56 -3.76 11.51 10.06
CA TYR A 56 -4.17 10.13 9.83
C TYR A 56 -4.71 9.49 11.11
N ALA A 57 -4.00 9.62 12.23
CA ALA A 57 -4.45 9.16 13.54
C ALA A 57 -5.72 9.90 14.02
N ARG A 58 -5.99 11.12 13.54
CA ARG A 58 -7.23 11.86 13.83
C ARG A 58 -8.40 11.53 12.90
N GLY A 59 -8.23 10.56 12.01
CA GLY A 59 -9.29 10.06 11.12
C GLY A 59 -9.24 10.60 9.70
N THR A 60 -8.23 11.40 9.34
CA THR A 60 -8.00 11.85 7.95
C THR A 60 -7.16 10.80 7.22
N LEU A 61 -7.78 9.66 6.87
CA LEU A 61 -7.03 8.49 6.39
C LEU A 61 -6.47 8.63 4.97
N GLY A 62 -7.04 9.49 4.12
CA GLY A 62 -6.56 9.64 2.74
C GLY A 62 -6.70 8.36 1.92
N LEU A 63 -5.67 8.02 1.16
CA LEU A 63 -5.57 6.76 0.40
C LEU A 63 -4.75 5.74 1.19
N ILE A 64 -5.44 4.78 1.82
CA ILE A 64 -4.84 3.64 2.52
C ILE A 64 -4.22 2.70 1.46
N ARG A 65 -3.01 2.22 1.71
CA ARG A 65 -2.28 1.34 0.78
C ARG A 65 -1.96 -0.01 1.44
N PRO A 66 -2.02 -1.14 0.70
CA PRO A 66 -1.55 -2.43 1.16
C PRO A 66 -0.10 -2.43 1.68
N SER A 67 0.73 -1.55 1.12
CA SER A 67 2.14 -1.38 1.49
C SER A 67 2.36 -0.59 2.77
N TYR A 68 1.29 -0.06 3.39
CA TYR A 68 1.42 0.68 4.63
C TYR A 68 2.00 -0.17 5.75
N GLY A 69 2.76 0.48 6.63
CA GLY A 69 3.25 -0.13 7.85
C GLY A 69 2.09 -0.69 8.70
N ARG A 70 2.33 -1.79 9.43
CA ARG A 70 1.29 -2.49 10.18
C ARG A 70 0.59 -1.61 11.22
N ALA A 71 1.32 -0.72 11.90
CA ALA A 71 0.69 0.25 12.80
C ALA A 71 -0.25 1.19 12.04
N SER A 72 0.12 1.67 10.86
CA SER A 72 -0.72 2.54 10.04
C SER A 72 -1.96 1.79 9.52
N LEU A 73 -1.84 0.51 9.16
CA LEU A 73 -2.99 -0.32 8.78
C LEU A 73 -3.91 -0.62 9.97
N TYR A 74 -3.35 -0.88 11.15
CA TYR A 74 -4.12 -1.02 12.39
C TYR A 74 -4.89 0.27 12.73
N VAL A 75 -4.22 1.43 12.64
CA VAL A 75 -4.86 2.73 12.87
C VAL A 75 -5.98 2.98 11.87
N ALA A 76 -5.79 2.67 10.58
CA ALA A 76 -6.87 2.72 9.60
C ALA A 76 -8.02 1.80 9.97
N TRP A 77 -7.74 0.52 10.26
CA TRP A 77 -8.76 -0.46 10.67
C TRP A 77 -9.59 0.08 11.83
N ARG A 78 -8.93 0.57 12.88
CA ARG A 78 -9.60 1.16 14.03
C ARG A 78 -10.46 2.35 13.66
N VAL A 79 -9.90 3.33 12.94
CA VAL A 79 -10.62 4.56 12.57
C VAL A 79 -11.88 4.24 11.77
N MET A 80 -11.85 3.23 10.89
CA MET A 80 -13.03 2.78 10.14
C MET A 80 -14.14 2.21 11.05
N HIS A 81 -13.78 1.67 12.21
CA HIS A 81 -14.72 1.10 13.18
C HIS A 81 -15.17 2.09 14.26
N LEU A 82 -14.58 3.29 14.31
CA LEU A 82 -15.05 4.34 15.22
C LEU A 82 -16.37 4.95 14.71
N PRO A 83 -17.28 5.39 15.61
CA PRO A 83 -18.47 6.14 15.23
C PRO A 83 -18.11 7.40 14.44
N VAL A 84 -18.94 7.77 13.45
CA VAL A 84 -18.72 8.97 12.63
C VAL A 84 -18.71 10.21 13.54
N GLY A 85 -17.63 10.99 13.48
CA GLY A 85 -17.47 12.19 14.31
C GLY A 85 -16.87 11.94 15.70
N ALA A 86 -16.62 10.67 16.09
CA ALA A 86 -15.81 10.38 17.26
C ALA A 86 -14.37 10.84 16.98
N VAL A 87 -14.00 11.99 17.57
CA VAL A 87 -12.64 12.50 17.46
C VAL A 87 -11.77 11.69 18.41
N ALA A 88 -10.77 11.07 17.80
CA ALA A 88 -9.54 10.48 18.31
C ALA A 88 -8.74 11.26 19.40
N LYS A 89 -9.32 12.26 20.08
CA LYS A 89 -8.58 13.30 20.79
C LYS A 89 -7.75 12.78 21.98
N GLU A 90 -8.24 11.82 22.75
CA GLU A 90 -7.47 11.23 23.88
C GLU A 90 -6.86 9.85 23.57
N SER A 91 -7.44 9.10 22.63
CA SER A 91 -6.95 7.78 22.22
C SER A 91 -5.82 7.83 21.18
N HIS A 92 -5.55 8.99 20.58
CA HIS A 92 -4.61 9.15 19.45
C HIS A 92 -3.65 10.34 19.60
N GLU A 93 -3.62 10.99 20.76
CA GLU A 93 -2.40 11.68 21.16
C GLU A 93 -1.32 10.62 21.31
N ARG A 94 -0.46 10.53 20.29
CA ARG A 94 0.91 10.09 20.51
C ARG A 94 1.50 11.13 21.46
N LYS A 95 1.29 10.95 22.78
CA LYS A 95 2.08 11.65 23.79
C LYS A 95 3.52 11.46 23.33
N GLY A 96 4.16 12.58 23.02
CA GLY A 96 5.31 12.64 22.13
C GLY A 96 6.36 11.60 22.47
N SER A 97 7.07 11.17 21.43
CA SER A 97 8.41 10.57 21.48
C SER A 97 8.62 9.51 22.57
N TRP A 98 8.84 8.25 22.16
CA TRP A 98 9.39 7.20 23.06
C TRP A 98 10.66 7.65 23.82
N LEU A 99 11.26 8.78 23.44
CA LEU A 99 12.55 9.30 23.85
C LEU A 99 12.53 10.51 24.80
N GLU A 100 11.40 10.92 25.38
CA GLU A 100 11.40 12.21 26.11
C GLU A 100 10.78 12.14 27.50
N GLY A 101 11.54 12.43 28.55
CA GLY A 101 11.97 13.80 28.84
C GLY A 101 13.13 14.42 28.04
N SER A 102 12.87 14.90 26.83
CA SER A 102 13.68 15.91 26.11
C SER A 102 13.07 16.30 24.75
N ALA A 103 12.08 17.18 24.75
CA ALA A 103 11.55 17.95 23.61
C ALA A 103 11.88 17.46 22.19
N VAL A 104 10.86 16.98 21.47
CA VAL A 104 10.87 16.85 20.02
C VAL A 104 11.28 18.23 19.57
N SER A 105 12.44 18.32 18.91
CA SER A 105 12.90 19.57 18.34
C SER A 105 11.76 20.09 17.47
N GLN A 106 11.08 21.13 17.95
CA GLN A 106 10.09 21.89 17.19
C GLN A 106 10.77 22.73 16.09
N THR A 107 12.05 22.48 15.78
CA THR A 107 12.84 23.17 14.78
C THR A 107 13.39 22.13 13.82
N GLY A 108 12.89 22.10 12.58
CA GLY A 108 13.20 21.08 11.57
C GLY A 108 14.64 21.09 11.03
N ALA A 109 15.63 20.89 11.90
CA ALA A 109 17.05 20.69 11.55
C ALA A 109 17.54 19.33 12.09
N ASP A 110 18.28 18.60 11.26
CA ASP A 110 18.87 17.28 11.55
C ASP A 110 19.92 17.37 12.69
N GLU A 111 19.85 16.48 13.68
CA GLU A 111 20.77 16.44 14.82
C GLU A 111 22.24 16.15 14.41
N ILE A 112 22.47 15.45 13.30
CA ILE A 112 23.80 15.28 12.72
C ILE A 112 24.33 16.62 12.22
N ASP A 113 23.51 17.41 11.54
CA ASP A 113 23.92 18.72 11.04
C ASP A 113 24.17 19.69 12.19
N ALA A 114 23.36 19.64 13.25
CA ALA A 114 23.59 20.40 14.48
C ALA A 114 24.93 20.02 15.13
N TRP A 115 25.26 18.72 15.19
CA TRP A 115 26.56 18.25 15.66
C TRP A 115 27.70 18.75 14.76
N LEU A 116 27.59 18.58 13.44
CA LEU A 116 28.60 18.99 12.46
C LEU A 116 28.87 20.50 12.50
N ALA A 117 27.83 21.31 12.69
CA ALA A 117 27.95 22.76 12.87
C ALA A 117 28.65 23.11 14.18
N ALA A 118 28.26 22.49 15.31
CA ALA A 118 28.84 22.75 16.61
C ALA A 118 30.34 22.37 16.68
N ARG A 119 30.73 21.20 16.14
CA ARG A 119 32.14 20.83 16.04
C ARG A 119 32.90 21.71 15.04
N GLY A 120 32.25 22.10 13.92
CA GLY A 120 32.86 22.88 12.85
C GLY A 120 33.32 24.27 13.31
N ALA A 121 32.63 24.86 14.29
CA ALA A 121 33.03 26.11 14.93
C ALA A 121 34.39 26.03 15.64
N LEU A 122 34.86 24.84 16.04
CA LEU A 122 36.14 24.62 16.73
C LEU A 122 37.16 23.88 15.85
N GLN A 123 36.69 22.96 15.01
CA GLN A 123 37.51 22.14 14.11
C GLN A 123 36.91 22.13 12.71
N GLN A 124 37.44 22.99 11.85
CA GLN A 124 37.02 23.09 10.44
C GLN A 124 37.31 21.83 9.62
N ARG A 125 38.27 21.01 10.06
CA ARG A 125 38.54 19.71 9.44
C ARG A 125 37.34 18.79 9.62
N ALA A 126 36.80 18.30 8.50
CA ALA A 126 35.74 17.31 8.48
C ALA A 126 36.15 16.02 9.23
N PRO A 127 35.20 15.31 9.85
CA PRO A 127 35.51 14.02 10.48
C PRO A 127 35.96 13.04 9.39
N ALA A 128 36.84 12.09 9.76
CA ALA A 128 37.37 11.11 8.80
C ALA A 128 36.26 10.24 8.19
N VAL A 129 35.20 9.99 8.96
CA VAL A 129 33.98 9.33 8.53
C VAL A 129 32.82 10.26 8.85
N ARG A 130 32.00 10.60 7.85
CA ARG A 130 30.79 11.39 8.10
C ARG A 130 29.83 10.56 8.98
N PRO A 131 29.31 11.12 10.09
CA PRO A 131 28.32 10.43 10.89
C PRO A 131 27.03 10.19 10.11
N ASP A 132 26.34 9.12 10.46
CA ASP A 132 25.05 8.70 9.91
C ASP A 132 24.29 7.95 11.02
N TYR A 133 22.97 8.02 10.97
CA TYR A 133 22.09 7.23 11.84
C TYR A 133 22.18 5.75 11.50
N PHE A 134 22.48 5.45 10.23
CA PHE A 134 22.42 4.11 9.66
C PHE A 134 23.80 3.61 9.21
N ARG A 135 23.96 2.29 9.31
CA ARG A 135 25.13 1.55 8.84
C ARG A 135 24.76 0.72 7.62
N PRO A 136 25.46 0.87 6.48
CA PRO A 136 25.21 0.07 5.30
C PRO A 136 25.85 -1.33 5.41
N GLY A 137 25.08 -2.37 5.12
CA GLY A 137 25.47 -3.77 5.08
C GLY A 137 25.12 -4.43 3.74
N LYS A 138 25.43 -5.72 3.61
CA LYS A 138 25.02 -6.55 2.47
C LYS A 138 24.58 -7.91 2.99
N LEU A 139 23.52 -8.45 2.40
CA LEU A 139 22.99 -9.77 2.71
C LEU A 139 22.76 -10.56 1.44
N THR A 140 23.32 -11.77 1.37
CA THR A 140 23.12 -12.69 0.25
C THR A 140 21.86 -13.52 0.49
N VAL A 141 20.93 -13.50 -0.46
CA VAL A 141 19.70 -14.31 -0.42
C VAL A 141 19.65 -15.23 -1.62
N ALA A 142 19.49 -16.52 -1.37
CA ALA A 142 19.35 -17.53 -2.41
C ALA A 142 18.17 -17.19 -3.34
N GLY A 143 18.44 -17.08 -4.64
CA GLY A 143 17.45 -16.72 -5.66
C GLY A 143 17.16 -15.22 -5.83
N ALA A 144 17.68 -14.36 -4.95
CA ALA A 144 17.50 -12.89 -5.02
C ALA A 144 18.82 -12.11 -5.12
N GLY A 145 19.98 -12.75 -4.98
CA GLY A 145 21.28 -12.11 -5.10
C GLY A 145 21.75 -11.40 -3.82
N GLU A 146 22.70 -10.47 -3.95
CA GLU A 146 23.11 -9.59 -2.85
C GLU A 146 22.14 -8.41 -2.71
N ILE A 147 21.78 -8.11 -1.46
CA ILE A 147 20.84 -7.06 -1.09
C ILE A 147 21.54 -6.09 -0.16
N ASP A 148 21.49 -4.80 -0.46
CA ASP A 148 22.00 -3.77 0.43
C ASP A 148 21.12 -3.69 1.69
N THR A 149 21.74 -3.69 2.86
CA THR A 149 21.05 -3.56 4.15
C THR A 149 21.40 -2.26 4.84
N VAL A 150 20.50 -1.74 5.69
CA VAL A 150 20.80 -0.60 6.56
C VAL A 150 20.44 -0.92 8.01
N GLU A 151 21.35 -0.67 8.93
CA GLU A 151 21.16 -0.90 10.36
C GLU A 151 21.23 0.41 11.13
N GLY A 152 20.16 0.75 11.85
CA GLY A 152 20.17 1.91 12.75
C GLY A 152 21.09 1.67 13.95
N GLN A 153 22.09 2.52 14.12
CA GLN A 153 23.11 2.39 15.18
C GLN A 153 23.03 3.54 16.17
N CYS A 154 23.37 4.75 15.74
CA CYS A 154 23.37 5.94 16.60
C CYS A 154 22.09 6.73 16.36
N GLY A 155 21.31 6.97 17.42
CA GLY A 155 20.07 7.74 17.33
C GLY A 155 20.28 9.25 17.51
N PRO A 156 19.26 10.07 17.20
CA PRO A 156 19.27 11.53 17.39
C PRO A 156 19.78 11.98 18.76
N ASP A 157 19.39 11.29 19.85
CA ASP A 157 19.80 11.67 21.20
C ASP A 157 21.31 11.55 21.44
N ALA A 158 22.00 10.66 20.73
CA ALA A 158 23.45 10.54 20.85
C ALA A 158 24.13 11.81 20.29
N PHE A 159 23.62 12.35 19.18
CA PHE A 159 24.09 13.59 18.57
C PHE A 159 23.67 14.81 19.38
N ALA A 160 22.44 14.83 19.90
CA ALA A 160 21.96 15.90 20.77
C ALA A 160 22.76 15.94 22.08
N PHE A 161 23.05 14.79 22.69
CA PHE A 161 23.89 14.67 23.88
C PHE A 161 25.32 15.17 23.62
N ALA A 162 25.94 14.75 22.51
CA ALA A 162 27.27 15.21 22.12
C ALA A 162 27.30 16.73 21.89
N THR A 163 26.30 17.26 21.18
CA THR A 163 26.19 18.70 20.89
C THR A 163 26.04 19.52 22.16
N ARG A 164 25.18 19.08 23.11
CA ARG A 164 25.01 19.73 24.41
C ARG A 164 26.31 19.69 25.23
N THR A 165 26.95 18.52 25.31
CA THR A 165 28.21 18.34 26.02
C THR A 165 29.29 19.25 25.43
N LEU A 166 29.40 19.35 24.10
CA LEU A 166 30.36 20.24 23.47
C LEU A 166 30.13 21.71 23.84
N ARG A 167 28.87 22.17 23.87
CA ARG A 167 28.52 23.53 24.29
C ARG A 167 28.93 23.79 25.75
N GLU A 168 28.72 22.82 26.64
CA GLU A 168 29.16 22.92 28.04
C GLU A 168 30.69 22.98 28.16
N LEU A 169 31.41 22.15 27.41
CA LEU A 169 32.88 22.19 27.36
C LEU A 169 33.38 23.51 26.75
N VAL A 170 32.60 24.11 25.84
CA VAL A 170 32.91 25.42 25.28
C VAL A 170 32.75 26.55 26.30
N ALA A 171 31.71 26.48 27.13
CA ALA A 171 31.46 27.43 28.19
C ALA A 171 32.45 27.31 29.37
N ASP A 172 33.10 26.15 29.53
CA ASP A 172 34.04 25.89 30.62
C ASP A 172 35.39 26.58 30.38
N ALA A 173 35.58 27.72 31.04
CA ALA A 173 36.79 28.54 30.94
C ALA A 173 38.06 27.83 31.47
N SER A 174 37.93 26.74 32.23
CA SER A 174 39.08 25.97 32.72
C SER A 174 39.71 25.08 31.65
N LEU A 175 39.00 24.82 30.54
CA LEU A 175 39.43 23.91 29.48
C LEU A 175 40.16 24.65 28.35
N LYS A 176 41.31 24.11 27.95
CA LYS A 176 42.11 24.65 26.84
C LYS A 176 41.48 24.30 25.50
N ALA A 177 41.87 25.00 24.44
CA ALA A 177 41.46 24.65 23.07
C ALA A 177 41.85 23.21 22.71
N ALA A 178 43.05 22.76 23.10
CA ALA A 178 43.53 21.40 22.87
C ALA A 178 42.65 20.35 23.57
N ASP A 179 42.14 20.66 24.77
CA ASP A 179 41.26 19.77 25.53
C ASP A 179 39.93 19.54 24.80
N ARG A 180 39.35 20.62 24.25
CA ARG A 180 38.10 20.60 23.47
C ARG A 180 38.28 19.82 22.16
N LEU A 181 39.41 20.02 21.48
CA LEU A 181 39.76 19.27 20.28
C LEU A 181 39.98 17.79 20.56
N ALA A 182 40.62 17.43 21.68
CA ALA A 182 40.81 16.05 22.09
C ALA A 182 39.46 15.36 22.36
N TRP A 183 38.52 16.06 23.01
CA TRP A 183 37.18 15.54 23.23
C TRP A 183 36.39 15.37 21.91
N ILE A 184 36.48 16.34 20.99
CA ILE A 184 35.88 16.23 19.64
C ILE A 184 36.43 15.02 18.90
N ALA A 185 37.76 14.81 18.92
CA ALA A 185 38.38 13.66 18.28
C ALA A 185 37.88 12.33 18.86
N GLY A 186 37.68 12.26 20.19
CA GLY A 186 37.06 11.11 20.83
C GLY A 186 35.63 10.89 20.39
N GLN A 187 34.84 11.95 20.24
CA GLN A 187 33.44 11.84 19.80
C GLN A 187 33.31 11.47 18.31
N ASP A 188 34.18 12.02 17.46
CA ASP A 188 34.29 11.64 16.05
C ASP A 188 34.64 10.14 15.92
N ALA A 189 35.48 9.60 16.80
CA ALA A 189 35.80 8.16 16.84
C ALA A 189 34.60 7.30 17.28
N VAL A 190 33.78 7.77 18.23
CA VAL A 190 32.51 7.10 18.58
C VAL A 190 31.58 7.08 17.37
N PHE A 191 31.40 8.22 16.70
CA PHE A 191 30.48 8.33 15.58
C PHE A 191 30.94 7.60 14.32
N ALA A 192 32.25 7.46 14.11
CA ALA A 192 32.79 6.62 13.05
C ALA A 192 32.38 5.15 13.19
N ARG A 193 32.17 4.65 14.43
CA ARG A 193 31.69 3.28 14.66
C ARG A 193 30.20 3.10 14.41
N CYS A 194 29.41 4.17 14.46
CA CYS A 194 27.99 4.12 14.10
C CYS A 194 27.80 3.73 12.63
N THR A 195 28.67 4.21 11.74
CA THR A 195 28.55 4.08 10.28
C THR A 195 29.46 3.01 9.69
N TRP A 196 30.46 2.55 10.45
CA TRP A 196 31.38 1.49 10.04
C TRP A 196 30.69 0.13 9.92
N ALA A 197 30.96 -0.59 8.82
CA ALA A 197 30.43 -1.92 8.57
C ALA A 197 31.40 -3.03 9.03
N PRO A 198 31.02 -3.89 9.99
CA PRO A 198 31.81 -5.06 10.40
C PRO A 198 32.18 -5.96 9.22
N GLY A 199 33.41 -6.47 9.24
CA GLY A 199 33.91 -7.42 8.23
C GLY A 199 34.30 -6.82 6.88
N LYS A 200 33.96 -5.56 6.58
CA LYS A 200 34.37 -4.87 5.33
C LYS A 200 35.72 -4.16 5.47
N THR A 201 35.95 -3.48 6.60
CA THR A 201 37.18 -2.73 6.89
C THR A 201 37.54 -2.91 8.36
N ALA A 202 38.78 -2.61 8.74
CA ALA A 202 39.18 -2.61 10.15
C ALA A 202 38.30 -1.66 10.97
N ALA A 203 37.91 -2.07 12.18
CA ALA A 203 37.10 -1.25 13.06
C ALA A 203 37.78 0.10 13.33
N PRO A 204 37.05 1.23 13.29
CA PRO A 204 37.59 2.51 13.69
C PRO A 204 38.22 2.41 15.09
N PRO A 205 39.38 3.03 15.32
CA PRO A 205 40.07 2.94 16.59
C PRO A 205 39.20 3.51 17.71
N LEU A 206 39.36 2.97 18.92
CA LEU A 206 38.74 3.56 20.10
C LEU A 206 39.28 4.96 20.35
N PRO A 207 38.49 5.86 20.97
CA PRO A 207 38.96 7.16 21.44
C PRO A 207 40.27 7.04 22.21
N ALA A 208 41.30 7.80 21.83
CA ALA A 208 42.61 7.75 22.49
C ALA A 208 42.48 8.08 23.99
N LEU A 209 43.26 7.40 24.83
CA LEU A 209 43.31 7.73 26.26
C LEU A 209 43.92 9.12 26.45
N LEU A 210 43.29 9.93 27.28
CA LEU A 210 43.83 11.23 27.64
C LEU A 210 45.00 11.07 28.63
N PRO A 211 46.01 11.97 28.58
CA PRO A 211 47.13 11.92 29.51
C PRO A 211 46.68 12.13 30.95
N ALA A 212 47.50 11.68 31.92
CA ALA A 212 47.19 11.82 33.34
C ALA A 212 46.94 13.29 33.76
N SER A 213 47.62 14.23 33.09
CA SER A 213 47.50 15.68 33.26
C SER A 213 46.19 16.27 32.74
N ALA A 214 45.37 15.52 32.02
CA ALA A 214 44.09 16.00 31.52
C ALA A 214 43.10 16.25 32.67
N PRO A 215 42.22 17.26 32.53
CA PRO A 215 41.16 17.56 33.50
C PRO A 215 40.32 16.33 33.85
N ALA A 216 39.95 16.18 35.12
CA ALA A 216 39.19 15.02 35.61
C ALA A 216 37.86 14.82 34.86
N ARG A 217 37.13 15.91 34.61
CA ARG A 217 35.87 15.90 33.82
C ARG A 217 36.08 15.32 32.42
N LEU A 218 37.20 15.63 31.76
CA LEU A 218 37.50 15.11 30.43
C LEU A 218 37.92 13.65 30.45
N LYS A 219 38.67 13.22 31.46
CA LYS A 219 38.98 11.79 31.65
C LYS A 219 37.70 10.96 31.86
N ALA A 220 36.76 11.47 32.65
CA ALA A 220 35.45 10.85 32.85
C ALA A 220 34.63 10.76 31.55
N LEU A 221 34.60 11.84 30.75
CA LEU A 221 33.94 11.85 29.45
C LEU A 221 34.63 10.93 28.44
N ASN A 222 35.96 10.87 28.43
CA ASN A 222 36.73 9.98 27.57
C ASN A 222 36.50 8.51 27.90
N ALA A 223 36.42 8.14 29.18
CA ALA A 223 36.04 6.79 29.60
C ALA A 223 34.66 6.41 29.05
N TYR A 224 33.68 7.31 29.14
CA TYR A 224 32.35 7.08 28.58
C TYR A 224 32.36 6.99 27.05
N GLN A 225 33.11 7.86 26.35
CA GLN A 225 33.30 7.76 24.88
C GLN A 225 33.88 6.41 24.49
N ARG A 226 34.86 5.89 25.23
CA ARG A 226 35.44 4.56 24.96
C ARG A 226 34.42 3.44 25.15
N ALA A 227 33.63 3.47 26.23
CA ALA A 227 32.55 2.50 26.46
C ALA A 227 31.47 2.58 25.36
N ALA A 228 31.07 3.79 24.96
CA ALA A 228 30.13 4.00 23.86
C ALA A 228 30.69 3.53 22.51
N ALA A 229 31.97 3.74 22.23
CA ALA A 229 32.63 3.25 21.03
C ALA A 229 32.67 1.70 20.99
N LEU A 230 32.83 1.02 22.12
CA LEU A 230 32.70 -0.44 22.19
C LEU A 230 31.26 -0.86 21.87
N PHE A 231 30.27 -0.19 22.48
CA PHE A 231 28.85 -0.48 22.26
C PHE A 231 28.44 -0.34 20.79
N TYR A 232 28.77 0.79 20.16
CA TYR A 232 28.47 1.01 18.74
C TYR A 232 29.39 0.21 17.81
N GLY A 233 30.47 -0.38 18.33
CA GLY A 233 31.33 -1.33 17.62
C GLY A 233 30.87 -2.78 17.72
N ASP A 234 29.67 -3.04 18.26
CA ASP A 234 29.08 -4.36 18.50
C ASP A 234 29.85 -5.27 19.48
N ASP A 235 30.78 -4.71 20.26
CA ASP A 235 31.45 -5.42 21.35
C ASP A 235 30.72 -5.16 22.67
N TYR A 236 29.53 -5.77 22.80
CA TYR A 236 28.63 -5.52 23.94
C TYR A 236 29.17 -6.06 25.27
N VAL A 237 30.00 -7.10 25.24
CA VAL A 237 30.62 -7.65 26.44
C VAL A 237 31.65 -6.66 26.98
N ALA A 238 32.57 -6.16 26.15
CA ALA A 238 33.54 -5.17 26.58
C ALA A 238 32.87 -3.82 26.89
N ALA A 239 31.84 -3.42 26.13
CA ALA A 239 31.07 -2.22 26.42
C ALA A 239 30.41 -2.29 27.80
N ARG A 240 29.75 -3.41 28.13
CA ARG A 240 29.14 -3.64 29.45
C ARG A 240 30.19 -3.52 30.56
N GLN A 241 31.35 -4.17 30.42
CA GLN A 241 32.43 -4.08 31.40
C GLN A 241 32.92 -2.64 31.60
N ALA A 242 33.12 -1.90 30.51
CA ALA A 242 33.55 -0.51 30.55
C ALA A 242 32.50 0.41 31.18
N PHE A 243 31.21 0.19 30.88
CA PHE A 243 30.12 0.92 31.51
C PHE A 243 29.95 0.59 32.99
N ASP A 244 30.04 -0.70 33.37
CA ASP A 244 29.97 -1.14 34.77
C ASP A 244 31.11 -0.53 35.60
N ALA A 245 32.32 -0.43 35.04
CA ALA A 245 33.45 0.24 35.69
C ALA A 245 33.19 1.73 35.96
N ILE A 246 32.51 2.43 35.05
CA ILE A 246 32.09 3.83 35.24
C ILE A 246 30.96 3.92 36.27
N ALA A 247 29.97 3.04 36.18
CA ALA A 247 28.78 3.04 37.04
C ALA A 247 29.10 2.69 38.50
N ALA A 248 30.17 1.92 38.74
CA ALA A 248 30.63 1.53 40.07
C ALA A 248 31.20 2.70 40.89
N VAL A 249 31.49 3.85 40.27
CA VAL A 249 32.03 5.04 40.95
C VAL A 249 30.88 5.98 41.34
N PRO A 250 30.52 6.12 42.64
CA PRO A 250 29.27 6.75 43.09
C PRO A 250 29.03 8.18 42.58
N ASP A 251 30.08 9.00 42.51
CA ASP A 251 30.02 10.41 42.12
C ASP A 251 30.55 10.66 40.70
N HIS A 252 30.68 9.62 39.88
CA HIS A 252 31.15 9.79 38.52
C HIS A 252 30.09 10.54 37.69
N PRO A 253 30.44 11.62 36.97
CA PRO A 253 29.46 12.46 36.25
C PRO A 253 28.69 11.68 35.18
N MET A 254 29.29 10.61 34.65
CA MET A 254 28.67 9.72 33.66
C MET A 254 27.98 8.49 34.26
N ARG A 255 27.93 8.33 35.59
CA ARG A 255 27.36 7.14 36.24
C ARG A 255 25.95 6.82 35.75
N PRO A 256 24.98 7.78 35.68
CA PRO A 256 23.64 7.45 35.20
C PRO A 256 23.62 6.91 33.77
N TRP A 257 24.30 7.58 32.85
CA TRP A 257 24.40 7.17 31.45
C TRP A 257 25.17 5.87 31.27
N ALA A 258 26.15 5.58 32.12
CA ALA A 258 26.89 4.34 32.12
C ALA A 258 26.04 3.16 32.63
N THR A 259 25.26 3.35 33.70
CA THR A 259 24.29 2.34 34.17
C THR A 259 23.30 1.98 33.06
N LEU A 260 22.76 2.98 32.35
CA LEU A 260 21.91 2.76 31.18
C LEU A 260 22.67 2.04 30.06
N GLY A 261 23.91 2.44 29.78
CA GLY A 261 24.77 1.82 28.77
C GLY A 261 25.05 0.34 29.04
N ALA A 262 25.33 -0.03 30.29
CA ALA A 262 25.53 -1.41 30.72
C ALA A 262 24.26 -2.25 30.50
N LEU A 263 23.10 -1.71 30.90
CA LEU A 263 21.81 -2.39 30.70
C LEU A 263 21.50 -2.58 29.21
N ARG A 264 21.71 -1.54 28.38
CA ARG A 264 21.53 -1.65 26.92
C ARG A 264 22.48 -2.66 26.29
N SER A 265 23.70 -2.75 26.79
CA SER A 265 24.70 -3.73 26.33
C SER A 265 24.24 -5.16 26.62
N LEU A 266 23.71 -5.42 27.82
CA LEU A 266 23.10 -6.71 28.18
C LEU A 266 21.98 -7.11 27.23
N VAL A 267 21.05 -6.19 26.94
CA VAL A 267 19.94 -6.47 26.01
C VAL A 267 20.47 -6.81 24.63
N ARG A 268 21.42 -6.03 24.11
CA ARG A 268 21.97 -6.25 22.76
C ARG A 268 22.72 -7.57 22.65
N ASP A 269 23.51 -7.92 23.66
CA ASP A 269 24.22 -9.19 23.73
C ASP A 269 23.27 -10.40 23.83
N ALA A 270 22.15 -10.26 24.54
CA ALA A 270 21.16 -11.33 24.66
C ALA A 270 20.35 -11.52 23.37
N VAL A 271 20.05 -10.43 22.65
CA VAL A 271 19.28 -10.46 21.39
C VAL A 271 20.14 -10.97 20.22
N ARG A 272 21.42 -10.62 20.16
CA ARG A 272 22.32 -11.06 19.09
C ARG A 272 23.06 -12.35 19.46
N ASP A 273 22.33 -13.45 19.37
CA ASP A 273 22.88 -14.79 19.59
C ASP A 273 23.45 -15.36 18.29
N ALA A 274 24.77 -15.23 18.11
CA ALA A 274 25.45 -15.66 16.89
C ALA A 274 25.31 -17.16 16.60
N ASP A 275 25.25 -18.00 17.63
CA ASP A 275 25.10 -19.45 17.47
C ASP A 275 23.68 -19.80 16.99
N TRP A 276 22.68 -19.14 17.58
CA TRP A 276 21.30 -19.23 17.13
C TRP A 276 21.14 -18.75 15.69
N ASP A 277 21.68 -17.57 15.38
CA ASP A 277 21.60 -16.97 14.04
C ASP A 277 22.28 -17.86 12.99
N ALA A 278 23.44 -18.44 13.31
CA ALA A 278 24.16 -19.36 12.43
C ALA A 278 23.38 -20.66 12.20
N ALA A 279 22.78 -21.23 13.25
CA ALA A 279 21.97 -22.45 13.14
C ALA A 279 20.70 -22.22 12.30
N VAL A 280 20.00 -21.11 12.52
CA VAL A 280 18.83 -20.73 11.71
C VAL A 280 19.25 -20.47 10.26
N ALA A 281 20.35 -19.77 10.02
CA ALA A 281 20.84 -19.51 8.67
C ALA A 281 21.23 -20.80 7.94
N ASP A 282 21.88 -21.75 8.62
CA ASP A 282 22.20 -23.07 8.07
C ASP A 282 20.93 -23.84 7.67
N ALA A 283 20.01 -24.03 8.63
CA ALA A 283 18.78 -24.79 8.40
C ALA A 283 17.90 -24.15 7.33
N TRP A 284 17.69 -22.82 7.41
CA TRP A 284 16.76 -22.10 6.55
C TRP A 284 17.33 -21.77 5.18
N THR A 285 18.58 -21.31 5.12
CA THR A 285 19.17 -20.72 3.90
C THR A 285 20.03 -21.72 3.16
N LYS A 286 20.92 -22.43 3.85
CA LYS A 286 21.85 -23.39 3.21
C LYS A 286 21.14 -24.70 2.88
N ARG A 287 20.39 -25.24 3.84
CA ARG A 287 19.70 -26.54 3.74
C ARG A 287 18.24 -26.42 3.29
N GLN A 288 17.68 -25.21 3.32
CA GLN A 288 16.31 -24.92 2.86
C GLN A 288 15.20 -25.75 3.53
N LEU A 289 15.41 -26.16 4.79
CA LEU A 289 14.44 -26.96 5.55
C LEU A 289 13.17 -26.16 5.88
N ARG A 290 12.04 -26.85 5.99
CA ARG A 290 10.73 -26.26 6.34
C ARG A 290 9.97 -27.15 7.34
N GLY A 291 8.98 -26.57 8.02
CA GLY A 291 8.09 -27.30 8.93
C GLY A 291 8.83 -28.12 9.98
N ALA A 292 8.45 -29.40 10.14
CA ALA A 292 9.01 -30.29 11.15
C ALA A 292 10.53 -30.51 11.00
N GLU A 293 11.05 -30.56 9.78
CA GLU A 293 12.48 -30.74 9.51
C GLU A 293 13.31 -29.54 9.95
N PHE A 294 12.79 -28.32 9.72
CA PHE A 294 13.40 -27.10 10.22
C PHE A 294 13.41 -27.09 11.75
N SER A 295 12.27 -27.37 12.37
CA SER A 295 12.13 -27.41 13.84
C SER A 295 13.10 -28.41 14.48
N ALA A 296 13.26 -29.60 13.90
CA ALA A 296 14.22 -30.60 14.37
C ALA A 296 15.67 -30.12 14.23
N ALA A 297 16.03 -29.48 13.12
CA ALA A 297 17.39 -29.01 12.86
C ALA A 297 17.85 -27.87 13.78
N VAL A 298 16.91 -27.04 14.27
CA VAL A 298 17.24 -25.90 15.17
C VAL A 298 16.86 -26.15 16.64
N ALA A 299 16.37 -27.34 16.99
CA ALA A 299 15.85 -27.63 18.34
C ALA A 299 16.88 -27.40 19.46
N GLU A 300 18.07 -27.96 19.33
CA GLU A 300 19.13 -27.83 20.34
C GLU A 300 19.67 -26.38 20.45
N PRO A 301 19.98 -25.67 19.33
CA PRO A 301 20.23 -24.23 19.36
C PRO A 301 19.09 -23.40 19.97
N ALA A 302 17.82 -23.74 19.71
CA ALA A 302 16.67 -23.03 20.26
C ALA A 302 16.61 -23.14 21.79
N VAL A 303 16.88 -24.33 22.33
CA VAL A 303 16.94 -24.55 23.79
C VAL A 303 18.04 -23.70 24.42
N ARG A 304 19.24 -23.67 23.81
CA ARG A 304 20.34 -22.82 24.29
C ARG A 304 20.00 -21.33 24.22
N HIS A 305 19.46 -20.89 23.08
CA HIS A 305 19.02 -19.51 22.89
C HIS A 305 18.01 -19.10 23.96
N ARG A 306 17.03 -19.97 24.23
CA ARG A 306 16.02 -19.73 25.25
C ARG A 306 16.61 -19.62 26.64
N ALA A 307 17.50 -20.54 27.02
CA ALA A 307 18.18 -20.50 28.31
C ALA A 307 19.02 -19.22 28.49
N ARG A 308 19.73 -18.79 27.43
CA ARG A 308 20.46 -17.51 27.40
C ARG A 308 19.53 -16.31 27.57
N ALA A 309 18.41 -16.28 26.85
CA ALA A 309 17.42 -15.22 26.95
C ALA A 309 16.80 -15.11 28.36
N ASP A 310 16.48 -16.25 28.98
CA ASP A 310 15.91 -16.30 30.34
C ASP A 310 16.93 -15.86 31.41
N ALA A 311 18.20 -16.27 31.28
CA ALA A 311 19.29 -15.80 32.14
C ALA A 311 19.51 -14.29 32.02
N ALA A 312 19.56 -13.77 30.78
CA ALA A 312 19.72 -12.35 30.52
C ALA A 312 18.53 -11.54 31.08
N LEU A 313 17.29 -12.03 30.90
CA LEU A 313 16.10 -11.35 31.39
C LEU A 313 16.09 -11.26 32.92
N THR A 314 16.56 -12.32 33.60
CA THR A 314 16.75 -12.34 35.05
C THR A 314 17.73 -11.24 35.50
N GLU A 315 18.89 -11.16 34.84
CA GLU A 315 19.91 -10.14 35.15
C GLU A 315 19.42 -8.71 34.86
N ILE A 316 18.80 -8.49 33.70
CA ILE A 316 18.26 -7.19 33.27
C ILE A 316 17.19 -6.73 34.27
N SER A 317 16.30 -7.62 34.70
CA SER A 317 15.25 -7.30 35.67
C SER A 317 15.83 -6.91 37.02
N ALA A 318 16.81 -7.66 37.53
CA ALA A 318 17.48 -7.35 38.78
C ALA A 318 18.21 -6.00 38.73
N ARG A 319 18.97 -5.73 37.66
CA ARG A 319 19.68 -4.46 37.48
C ARG A 319 18.73 -3.27 37.33
N ALA A 320 17.62 -3.43 36.61
CA ALA A 320 16.62 -2.39 36.45
C ALA A 320 15.90 -2.07 37.78
N GLN A 321 15.60 -3.08 38.60
CA GLN A 321 15.03 -2.91 39.94
C GLN A 321 16.01 -2.19 40.88
N ALA A 322 17.27 -2.62 40.91
CA ALA A 322 18.31 -1.94 41.68
C ALA A 322 18.46 -0.48 41.25
N ALA A 323 18.45 -0.21 39.95
CA ALA A 323 18.52 1.15 39.42
C ALA A 323 17.29 2.00 39.76
N ALA A 324 16.11 1.39 39.87
CA ALA A 324 14.90 2.12 40.26
C ALA A 324 14.92 2.58 41.74
N ALA A 325 15.69 1.90 42.58
CA ALA A 325 15.87 2.26 43.99
C ALA A 325 16.95 3.34 44.21
N ASP A 326 17.71 3.69 43.18
CA ASP A 326 18.85 4.61 43.27
C ASP A 326 18.50 6.01 42.75
N ALA A 327 18.31 6.95 43.69
CA ALA A 327 17.93 8.32 43.38
C ALA A 327 18.95 9.07 42.50
N ALA A 328 20.23 8.64 42.48
CA ALA A 328 21.25 9.24 41.62
C ALA A 328 21.01 8.96 40.13
N LEU A 329 20.17 7.97 39.81
CA LEU A 329 19.85 7.57 38.44
C LEU A 329 18.57 8.23 37.89
N ALA A 330 17.99 9.18 38.62
CA ALA A 330 16.79 9.92 38.20
C ALA A 330 16.87 10.45 36.74
N PRO A 331 18.01 10.99 36.24
CA PRO A 331 18.11 11.48 34.86
C PRO A 331 17.89 10.41 33.77
N VAL A 332 18.07 9.11 34.09
CA VAL A 332 17.97 8.01 33.14
C VAL A 332 16.90 6.98 33.50
N GLN A 333 16.16 7.18 34.59
CA GLN A 333 15.24 6.18 35.14
C GLN A 333 14.12 5.80 34.15
N ALA A 334 13.60 6.77 33.40
CA ALA A 334 12.63 6.52 32.33
C ALA A 334 13.23 5.63 31.20
N ALA A 335 14.48 5.89 30.81
CA ALA A 335 15.20 5.13 29.80
C ALA A 335 15.57 3.70 30.26
N ILE A 336 15.86 3.52 31.56
CA ILE A 336 16.05 2.20 32.18
C ILE A 336 14.75 1.40 32.14
N GLY A 337 13.63 1.99 32.56
CA GLY A 337 12.32 1.34 32.47
C GLY A 337 11.95 0.98 31.03
N TYR A 338 12.31 1.82 30.06
CA TYR A 338 12.16 1.52 28.64
C TYR A 338 12.99 0.32 28.20
N THR A 339 14.26 0.27 28.58
CA THR A 339 15.18 -0.81 28.24
C THR A 339 14.70 -2.14 28.82
N LEU A 340 14.21 -2.15 30.07
CA LEU A 340 13.60 -3.32 30.69
C LEU A 340 12.36 -3.80 29.92
N ARG A 341 11.44 -2.88 29.57
CA ARG A 341 10.28 -3.23 28.74
C ARG A 341 10.74 -3.86 27.44
N ARG A 342 11.65 -3.23 26.69
CA ARG A 342 12.19 -3.77 25.44
C ARG A 342 12.79 -5.17 25.62
N ALA A 343 13.54 -5.41 26.69
CA ALA A 343 14.09 -6.73 26.99
C ALA A 343 13.01 -7.78 27.24
N LEU A 344 12.00 -7.46 28.06
CA LEU A 344 10.85 -8.34 28.31
C LEU A 344 10.12 -8.71 27.01
N LEU A 345 10.08 -7.79 26.04
CA LEU A 345 9.50 -8.06 24.73
C LEU A 345 10.41 -8.96 23.90
N GLN A 346 11.68 -8.60 23.76
CA GLN A 346 12.59 -9.28 22.84
C GLN A 346 13.06 -10.65 23.33
N LEU A 347 13.08 -10.87 24.65
CA LEU A 347 13.64 -12.07 25.29
C LEU A 347 12.58 -12.88 26.05
N GLY A 348 11.44 -12.28 26.39
CA GLY A 348 10.37 -12.92 27.16
C GLY A 348 9.53 -13.91 26.34
N PRO A 349 8.66 -14.69 27.01
CA PRO A 349 7.76 -15.62 26.34
C PRO A 349 6.70 -14.89 25.48
N MET A 350 5.96 -15.62 24.64
CA MET A 350 4.89 -15.06 23.78
C MET A 350 3.68 -14.48 24.54
N ALA A 351 3.61 -14.63 25.87
CA ALA A 351 2.50 -14.13 26.70
C ALA A 351 2.30 -12.59 26.60
N PRO A 352 3.36 -11.76 26.64
CA PRO A 352 3.31 -10.34 26.26
C PRO A 352 2.63 -10.04 24.91
N LEU A 353 2.87 -10.86 23.88
CA LEU A 353 2.18 -10.68 22.59
C LEU A 353 0.68 -10.91 22.77
N ARG A 354 0.28 -12.02 23.41
CA ARG A 354 -1.13 -12.34 23.62
C ARG A 354 -1.86 -11.22 24.37
N LEU A 355 -1.27 -10.70 25.44
CA LEU A 355 -1.85 -9.59 26.20
C LEU A 355 -1.93 -8.32 25.34
N ALA A 356 -0.96 -8.09 24.46
CA ALA A 356 -1.01 -6.97 23.52
C ALA A 356 -2.15 -7.13 22.51
N MET A 357 -2.38 -8.33 21.99
CA MET A 357 -3.47 -8.61 21.05
C MET A 357 -4.84 -8.42 21.70
N GLU A 358 -5.03 -8.92 22.91
CA GLU A 358 -6.27 -8.75 23.69
C GLU A 358 -6.61 -7.27 23.96
N LYS A 359 -5.59 -6.42 24.13
CA LYS A 359 -5.78 -4.96 24.27
C LYS A 359 -6.07 -4.27 22.95
N LEU A 360 -5.37 -4.64 21.87
CA LEU A 360 -5.57 -4.03 20.55
C LEU A 360 -6.94 -4.37 19.94
N ASP A 361 -7.58 -5.46 20.37
CA ASP A 361 -8.95 -5.81 19.99
C ASP A 361 -10.00 -4.82 20.48
N ARG A 362 -9.75 -4.12 21.60
CA ARG A 362 -10.68 -3.15 22.15
C ARG A 362 -10.53 -1.85 21.39
N VAL A 363 -11.55 -1.47 20.62
CA VAL A 363 -11.51 -0.31 19.72
C VAL A 363 -11.36 1.00 20.51
N GLU A 364 -11.79 1.00 21.77
CA GLU A 364 -11.78 2.17 22.68
C GLU A 364 -10.43 2.39 23.38
N ASP A 365 -9.63 1.33 23.60
CA ASP A 365 -8.37 1.40 24.36
C ASP A 365 -7.34 2.27 23.62
N ASN A 366 -6.54 3.12 24.26
CA ASN A 366 -5.47 3.82 23.52
C ASN A 366 -4.39 2.81 23.07
N PRO A 367 -4.12 2.64 21.76
CA PRO A 367 -3.23 1.58 21.27
C PRO A 367 -1.75 1.94 21.50
N TYR A 368 -1.49 3.23 21.78
CA TYR A 368 -0.21 3.78 22.20
C TYR A 368 -0.07 3.82 23.72
N ALA A 369 -1.15 3.63 24.49
CA ALA A 369 -1.02 3.43 25.92
C ALA A 369 -0.21 2.15 26.17
N MET A 370 0.84 2.28 26.98
CA MET A 370 1.79 1.21 27.27
C MET A 370 2.60 0.69 26.06
N GLY A 371 2.55 1.36 24.89
CA GLY A 371 3.31 0.97 23.70
C GLY A 371 2.86 -0.36 23.08
N THR A 372 1.57 -0.68 23.21
CA THR A 372 1.02 -2.00 22.85
C THR A 372 1.06 -2.26 21.34
N LEU A 373 0.79 -1.23 20.53
CA LEU A 373 0.92 -1.31 19.07
C LEU A 373 2.39 -1.44 18.62
N ASP A 374 3.31 -0.74 19.28
CA ASP A 374 4.75 -0.86 19.00
C ASP A 374 5.30 -2.23 19.42
N LEU A 375 4.76 -2.77 20.52
CA LEU A 375 5.01 -4.13 21.00
C LEU A 375 4.59 -5.16 19.94
N PHE A 376 3.37 -5.07 19.43
CA PHE A 376 2.93 -5.90 18.31
C PHE A 376 3.87 -5.81 17.10
N GLN A 377 4.23 -4.59 16.68
CA GLN A 377 5.12 -4.39 15.53
C GLN A 377 6.50 -5.03 15.72
N GLN A 378 7.02 -5.00 16.94
CA GLN A 378 8.33 -5.59 17.28
C GLN A 378 8.28 -7.12 17.32
N LEU A 379 7.18 -7.71 17.78
CA LEU A 379 7.06 -9.16 17.92
C LEU A 379 6.56 -9.85 16.65
N TYR A 380 5.77 -9.17 15.82
CA TYR A 380 5.20 -9.74 14.58
C TYR A 380 6.20 -10.53 13.71
N PRO A 381 7.44 -10.06 13.47
CA PRO A 381 8.41 -10.79 12.66
C PRO A 381 8.85 -12.13 13.28
N GLN A 382 8.84 -12.26 14.61
CA GLN A 382 9.19 -13.49 15.33
C GLN A 382 8.08 -14.55 15.23
N VAL A 383 6.85 -14.11 14.94
CA VAL A 383 5.67 -14.95 14.75
C VAL A 383 5.43 -15.32 13.28
N ALA A 384 6.12 -14.65 12.36
CA ALA A 384 5.85 -14.72 10.93
C ALA A 384 7.10 -14.99 10.08
N PRO A 385 8.00 -15.95 10.41
CA PRO A 385 9.32 -15.95 9.78
C PRO A 385 9.34 -16.16 8.25
N ASP A 386 8.22 -16.52 7.60
CA ASP A 386 8.24 -17.03 6.23
C ASP A 386 6.95 -16.91 5.36
N ARG A 387 5.81 -16.42 5.89
CA ARG A 387 4.45 -16.26 5.25
C ARG A 387 3.76 -17.54 4.69
N PRO A 388 2.40 -17.53 4.54
CA PRO A 388 1.44 -16.93 5.42
C PRO A 388 1.20 -17.91 6.57
N LEU A 389 1.64 -17.48 7.75
CA LEU A 389 0.97 -17.74 9.01
C LEU A 389 0.93 -19.22 9.43
N GLY A 390 2.06 -19.76 9.88
CA GLY A 390 2.09 -21.03 10.62
C GLY A 390 1.11 -21.06 11.81
N GLU A 391 1.09 -22.15 12.59
CA GLU A 391 0.05 -22.41 13.63
C GLU A 391 -0.32 -21.19 14.49
N LEU A 392 0.66 -20.40 14.91
CA LEU A 392 0.44 -19.23 15.76
C LEU A 392 -0.29 -18.07 15.07
N ALA A 393 -0.11 -17.90 13.77
CA ALA A 393 -0.83 -16.85 13.07
C ALA A 393 -2.25 -17.27 12.64
N ALA A 394 -2.52 -18.56 12.51
CA ALA A 394 -3.89 -19.07 12.55
C ALA A 394 -4.57 -18.77 13.90
N VAL A 395 -3.82 -18.79 15.01
CA VAL A 395 -4.31 -18.31 16.32
C VAL A 395 -4.54 -16.80 16.30
N LEU A 396 -3.60 -16.01 15.77
CA LEU A 396 -3.72 -14.55 15.75
C LEU A 396 -4.80 -14.02 14.80
N ARG A 397 -5.13 -14.73 13.71
CA ARG A 397 -6.24 -14.39 12.80
C ARG A 397 -7.62 -14.42 13.44
N ARG A 398 -7.74 -14.90 14.68
CA ARG A 398 -8.97 -14.73 15.49
C ARG A 398 -9.23 -13.26 15.84
N HIS A 399 -8.19 -12.42 15.83
CA HIS A 399 -8.29 -10.98 16.03
C HIS A 399 -8.60 -10.29 14.69
N ALA A 400 -9.77 -9.67 14.56
CA ALA A 400 -10.28 -9.16 13.29
C ALA A 400 -9.37 -8.12 12.62
N TRP A 401 -8.73 -7.26 13.41
CA TRP A 401 -7.77 -6.26 12.91
C TRP A 401 -6.49 -6.92 12.38
N PHE A 402 -6.03 -8.00 13.01
CA PHE A 402 -4.83 -8.73 12.58
C PHE A 402 -5.13 -9.46 11.27
N ASP A 403 -6.30 -10.10 11.20
CA ASP A 403 -6.76 -10.79 9.99
C ASP A 403 -6.82 -9.82 8.80
N PHE A 404 -7.43 -8.64 9.00
CA PHE A 404 -7.45 -7.57 8.00
C PHE A 404 -6.03 -7.19 7.52
N ILE A 405 -5.10 -6.91 8.45
CA ILE A 405 -3.72 -6.53 8.11
C ILE A 405 -3.02 -7.66 7.33
N ALA A 406 -3.15 -8.90 7.80
CA ALA A 406 -2.52 -10.05 7.17
C ALA A 406 -3.02 -10.23 5.72
N THR A 407 -4.33 -10.10 5.51
CA THR A 407 -4.97 -10.23 4.20
C THR A 407 -4.54 -9.14 3.23
N VAL A 408 -4.57 -7.87 3.65
CA VAL A 408 -4.20 -6.78 2.73
C VAL A 408 -2.70 -6.79 2.40
N GLN A 409 -1.84 -7.13 3.37
CA GLN A 409 -0.39 -7.21 3.15
C GLN A 409 0.04 -8.45 2.37
N ALA A 410 -0.78 -9.51 2.36
CA ALA A 410 -0.53 -10.68 1.54
C ALA A 410 -0.41 -10.31 0.04
N CYS A 411 -1.24 -9.39 -0.40
CA CYS A 411 -1.29 -8.85 -1.77
C CYS A 411 -0.40 -7.61 -2.03
N SER A 412 0.40 -7.15 -1.06
CA SER A 412 1.26 -5.98 -1.23
C SER A 412 2.52 -6.28 -2.04
N ASP A 413 2.84 -5.44 -3.03
CA ASP A 413 3.99 -5.61 -3.93
C ASP A 413 5.36 -5.26 -3.31
N ALA A 414 5.41 -4.85 -2.04
CA ALA A 414 6.64 -4.43 -1.35
C ALA A 414 7.20 -5.49 -0.36
N PRO A 415 8.40 -6.07 -0.56
CA PRO A 415 9.26 -6.05 -1.74
C PRO A 415 9.43 -7.42 -2.43
N LYS A 416 8.42 -8.29 -2.34
CA LYS A 416 8.30 -9.42 -3.27
C LYS A 416 6.98 -9.26 -4.01
N ALA A 417 6.98 -9.60 -5.29
CA ALA A 417 5.74 -9.86 -6.01
C ALA A 417 4.92 -10.83 -5.15
N ALA A 418 3.72 -10.43 -4.74
CA ALA A 418 2.83 -11.33 -4.03
C ALA A 418 2.72 -12.62 -4.85
N ASP A 419 2.87 -13.78 -4.19
CA ASP A 419 2.49 -15.04 -4.82
C ASP A 419 1.05 -14.86 -5.30
N ALA A 420 0.85 -14.92 -6.61
CA ALA A 420 -0.45 -14.62 -7.22
C ALA A 420 -1.52 -15.54 -6.64
N ALA A 421 -1.19 -16.81 -6.36
CA ALA A 421 -2.09 -17.75 -5.74
C ALA A 421 -2.43 -17.38 -4.29
N ALA A 422 -1.43 -16.95 -3.52
CA ALA A 422 -1.65 -16.48 -2.15
C ALA A 422 -2.49 -15.19 -2.11
N CYS A 423 -2.26 -14.26 -3.04
CA CYS A 423 -3.06 -13.05 -3.14
C CYS A 423 -4.50 -13.34 -3.58
N ASP A 424 -4.70 -14.24 -4.56
CA ASP A 424 -6.04 -14.65 -5.00
C ASP A 424 -6.83 -15.31 -3.87
N ALA A 425 -6.18 -16.15 -3.05
CA ALA A 425 -6.79 -16.75 -1.86
C ALA A 425 -7.21 -15.70 -0.83
N GLU A 426 -6.35 -14.73 -0.54
CA GLU A 426 -6.60 -13.65 0.42
C GLU A 426 -7.65 -12.65 -0.10
N HIS A 427 -7.71 -12.45 -1.40
CA HIS A 427 -8.78 -11.70 -2.04
C HIS A 427 -10.14 -12.42 -1.92
N GLY A 428 -10.17 -13.73 -2.13
CA GLY A 428 -11.37 -14.55 -1.86
C GLY A 428 -11.81 -14.48 -0.40
N HIS A 429 -10.87 -14.55 0.54
CA HIS A 429 -11.12 -14.36 1.98
C HIS A 429 -11.71 -12.97 2.26
N ALA A 430 -11.12 -11.91 1.73
CA ALA A 430 -11.62 -10.54 1.92
C ALA A 430 -13.06 -10.36 1.40
N LEU A 431 -13.37 -10.92 0.22
CA LEU A 431 -14.74 -10.92 -0.32
C LEU A 431 -15.71 -11.66 0.59
N ALA A 432 -15.34 -12.84 1.10
CA ALA A 432 -16.18 -13.61 2.01
C ALA A 432 -16.43 -12.86 3.33
N ARG A 433 -15.39 -12.28 3.93
CA ARG A 433 -15.50 -11.49 5.16
C ARG A 433 -16.36 -10.25 4.96
N TRP A 434 -16.25 -9.56 3.83
CA TRP A 434 -17.13 -8.45 3.49
C TRP A 434 -18.58 -8.92 3.29
N GLN A 435 -18.79 -10.04 2.60
CA GLN A 435 -20.14 -10.56 2.38
C GLN A 435 -20.85 -10.92 3.68
N GLU A 436 -20.12 -11.50 4.63
CA GLU A 436 -20.59 -11.88 5.97
C GLU A 436 -20.86 -10.67 6.86
N SER A 437 -19.90 -9.75 6.97
CA SER A 437 -19.95 -8.65 7.95
C SER A 437 -20.61 -7.37 7.44
N LYS A 438 -20.62 -7.17 6.11
CA LYS A 438 -20.93 -5.89 5.45
C LYS A 438 -20.06 -4.72 5.96
N ASP A 439 -18.90 -5.03 6.53
CA ASP A 439 -18.00 -4.04 7.12
C ASP A 439 -17.17 -3.31 6.05
N ASN A 440 -16.99 -2.00 6.24
CA ASN A 440 -16.27 -1.16 5.27
C ASN A 440 -14.76 -1.42 5.22
N ALA A 441 -14.14 -1.89 6.32
CA ALA A 441 -12.73 -2.29 6.28
C ALA A 441 -12.56 -3.54 5.42
N TRP A 442 -13.46 -4.53 5.52
CA TRP A 442 -13.43 -5.70 4.66
C TRP A 442 -13.80 -5.40 3.21
N LEU A 443 -14.73 -4.47 2.98
CA LEU A 443 -15.02 -3.93 1.65
C LEU A 443 -13.76 -3.32 1.01
N LEU A 444 -13.05 -2.48 1.76
CA LEU A 444 -11.80 -1.89 1.32
C LEU A 444 -10.73 -2.96 1.09
N ALA A 445 -10.60 -3.95 1.97
CA ALA A 445 -9.68 -5.07 1.80
C ALA A 445 -9.95 -5.83 0.49
N ALA A 446 -11.20 -6.14 0.18
CA ALA A 446 -11.58 -6.84 -1.04
C ALA A 446 -11.18 -6.06 -2.31
N LEU A 447 -11.37 -4.74 -2.31
CA LEU A 447 -10.99 -3.88 -3.42
C LEU A 447 -9.47 -3.67 -3.53
N MET A 448 -8.75 -3.61 -2.40
CA MET A 448 -7.30 -3.49 -2.38
C MET A 448 -6.60 -4.76 -2.87
N THR A 449 -7.13 -5.94 -2.54
CA THR A 449 -6.58 -7.25 -2.92
C THR A 449 -6.96 -7.67 -4.34
N ALA A 450 -7.93 -6.98 -4.98
CA ALA A 450 -8.31 -7.19 -6.38
C ALA A 450 -7.23 -6.70 -7.35
N ARG A 451 -6.12 -7.46 -7.46
CA ARG A 451 -4.95 -7.08 -8.26
C ARG A 451 -5.25 -7.07 -9.76
N GLN A 452 -6.05 -8.04 -10.21
CA GLN A 452 -6.64 -8.12 -11.55
C GLN A 452 -8.17 -8.09 -11.40
N PRO A 453 -8.80 -6.90 -11.34
CA PRO A 453 -10.22 -6.81 -11.11
C PRO A 453 -11.04 -7.54 -12.17
N ALA A 454 -12.00 -8.34 -11.73
CA ALA A 454 -12.88 -9.14 -12.57
C ALA A 454 -14.36 -8.85 -12.26
N ALA A 455 -15.27 -9.47 -13.03
CA ALA A 455 -16.72 -9.26 -12.87
C ALA A 455 -17.22 -9.57 -11.44
N LYS A 456 -16.57 -10.51 -10.74
CA LYS A 456 -16.88 -10.87 -9.34
C LYS A 456 -16.66 -9.72 -8.34
N ASP A 457 -15.84 -8.72 -8.70
CA ASP A 457 -15.48 -7.59 -7.84
C ASP A 457 -16.44 -6.41 -8.01
N LEU A 458 -17.26 -6.43 -9.07
CA LEU A 458 -18.20 -5.34 -9.38
C LEU A 458 -19.18 -5.04 -8.23
N PRO A 459 -19.77 -6.04 -7.52
CA PRO A 459 -20.63 -5.76 -6.38
C PRO A 459 -19.92 -5.00 -5.25
N ALA A 460 -18.64 -5.31 -4.99
CA ALA A 460 -17.84 -4.60 -4.00
C ALA A 460 -17.58 -3.16 -4.45
N ALA A 461 -17.27 -2.94 -5.73
CA ALA A 461 -17.07 -1.60 -6.28
C ALA A 461 -18.35 -0.75 -6.19
N GLU A 462 -19.52 -1.32 -6.48
CA GLU A 462 -20.81 -0.64 -6.36
C GLU A 462 -21.17 -0.32 -4.90
N ALA A 463 -20.92 -1.25 -3.98
CA ALA A 463 -21.11 -0.99 -2.55
C ALA A 463 -20.20 0.14 -2.06
N ALA A 464 -18.93 0.17 -2.51
CA ALA A 464 -18.00 1.25 -2.19
C ALA A 464 -18.47 2.61 -2.72
N ARG A 465 -19.06 2.65 -3.92
CA ARG A 465 -19.68 3.87 -4.49
C ARG A 465 -20.85 4.39 -3.65
N ALA A 466 -21.56 3.51 -2.94
CA ALA A 466 -22.70 3.89 -2.08
C ALA A 466 -22.27 4.41 -0.70
N VAL A 467 -21.01 4.26 -0.30
CA VAL A 467 -20.53 4.75 1.00
C VAL A 467 -20.52 6.28 1.04
N ALA A 468 -21.03 6.85 2.12
CA ALA A 468 -21.14 8.30 2.30
C ALA A 468 -19.77 9.00 2.41
N ALA A 469 -19.65 10.20 1.82
CA ALA A 469 -18.42 11.00 1.79
C ALA A 469 -17.87 11.41 3.16
N GLY A 470 -18.70 11.38 4.21
CA GLY A 470 -18.29 11.68 5.58
C GLY A 470 -17.53 10.55 6.29
N ARG A 471 -17.41 9.37 5.68
CA ARG A 471 -16.69 8.23 6.25
C ARG A 471 -15.17 8.37 6.07
N PRO A 472 -14.34 8.07 7.07
CA PRO A 472 -12.88 8.18 6.99
C PRO A 472 -12.24 7.44 5.80
N GLU A 473 -12.79 6.27 5.46
CA GLU A 473 -12.34 5.37 4.40
C GLU A 473 -12.84 5.73 3.00
N TRP A 474 -13.74 6.71 2.88
CA TRP A 474 -14.46 7.00 1.64
C TRP A 474 -13.50 7.22 0.45
N ALA A 475 -12.46 8.02 0.63
CA ALA A 475 -11.53 8.33 -0.45
C ALA A 475 -10.82 7.08 -0.99
N SER A 476 -10.42 6.18 -0.09
CA SER A 476 -9.81 4.89 -0.45
C SER A 476 -10.81 4.00 -1.17
N LEU A 477 -12.04 3.88 -0.66
CA LEU A 477 -13.09 3.08 -1.29
C LEU A 477 -13.42 3.55 -2.71
N GLN A 478 -13.58 4.86 -2.92
CA GLN A 478 -13.82 5.42 -4.26
C GLN A 478 -12.65 5.15 -5.21
N PHE A 479 -11.42 5.33 -4.74
CA PHE A 479 -10.22 5.11 -5.54
C PHE A 479 -10.10 3.65 -6.01
N TYR A 480 -10.21 2.68 -5.11
CA TYR A 480 -10.11 1.27 -5.49
C TYR A 480 -11.34 0.77 -6.26
N ALA A 481 -12.54 1.32 -6.00
CA ALA A 481 -13.71 1.03 -6.82
C ALA A 481 -13.52 1.49 -8.27
N ALA A 482 -12.88 2.64 -8.50
CA ALA A 482 -12.60 3.14 -9.85
C ALA A 482 -11.74 2.16 -10.67
N ARG A 483 -10.76 1.50 -10.03
CA ARG A 483 -9.91 0.48 -10.68
C ARG A 483 -10.73 -0.71 -11.16
N VAL A 484 -11.67 -1.19 -10.34
CA VAL A 484 -12.60 -2.27 -10.72
C VAL A 484 -13.52 -1.82 -11.84
N LEU A 485 -14.18 -0.66 -11.68
CA LEU A 485 -15.10 -0.11 -12.68
C LEU A 485 -14.44 0.05 -14.05
N ARG A 486 -13.19 0.55 -14.09
CA ARG A 486 -12.40 0.68 -15.31
C ARG A 486 -12.13 -0.68 -15.96
N ALA A 487 -11.74 -1.68 -15.18
CA ALA A 487 -11.51 -3.04 -15.69
C ALA A 487 -12.79 -3.68 -16.25
N GLN A 488 -13.97 -3.27 -15.74
CA GLN A 488 -15.28 -3.70 -16.23
C GLN A 488 -15.86 -2.77 -17.32
N GLY A 489 -15.05 -1.90 -17.94
CA GLY A 489 -15.50 -1.02 -19.02
C GLY A 489 -16.33 0.20 -18.60
N ARG A 490 -16.59 0.38 -17.30
CA ARG A 490 -17.38 1.49 -16.73
C ARG A 490 -16.55 2.76 -16.54
N GLY A 491 -15.93 3.24 -17.63
CA GLY A 491 -14.98 4.36 -17.62
C GLY A 491 -15.57 5.69 -17.11
N VAL A 492 -16.85 5.95 -17.36
CA VAL A 492 -17.55 7.16 -16.87
C VAL A 492 -17.65 7.14 -15.34
N ASP A 493 -18.09 6.00 -14.78
CA ASP A 493 -18.23 5.84 -13.33
C ASP A 493 -16.87 5.84 -12.62
N ALA A 494 -15.87 5.20 -13.23
CA ALA A 494 -14.49 5.20 -12.75
C ALA A 494 -13.91 6.62 -12.70
N ARG A 495 -14.14 7.42 -13.75
CA ARG A 495 -13.70 8.83 -13.78
C ARG A 495 -14.40 9.66 -12.71
N ALA A 496 -15.71 9.55 -12.60
CA ALA A 496 -16.48 10.27 -11.59
C ALA A 496 -16.00 9.93 -10.16
N ALA A 497 -15.56 8.70 -9.91
CA ALA A 497 -14.94 8.31 -8.65
C ALA A 497 -13.57 8.96 -8.42
N VAL A 498 -12.66 8.90 -9.39
CA VAL A 498 -11.32 9.50 -9.28
C VAL A 498 -11.39 11.03 -9.12
N GLU A 499 -12.25 11.70 -9.89
CA GLU A 499 -12.45 13.16 -9.81
C GLU A 499 -12.99 13.58 -8.44
N ALA A 500 -13.95 12.83 -7.89
CA ALA A 500 -14.49 13.09 -6.55
C ALA A 500 -13.41 12.93 -5.47
N VAL A 501 -12.52 11.95 -5.61
CA VAL A 501 -11.38 11.75 -4.71
C VAL A 501 -10.36 12.89 -4.86
N ALA A 502 -10.02 13.28 -6.08
CA ALA A 502 -9.08 14.37 -6.37
C ALA A 502 -9.55 15.73 -5.84
N ALA A 503 -10.87 15.97 -5.83
CA ALA A 503 -11.50 17.16 -5.26
C ALA A 503 -11.58 17.15 -3.72
N SER A 504 -11.35 16.00 -3.07
CA SER A 504 -11.42 15.87 -1.62
C SER A 504 -10.23 16.54 -0.93
N ARG A 505 -10.50 17.24 0.18
CA ARG A 505 -9.49 17.88 1.03
C ARG A 505 -8.69 16.88 1.88
N VAL A 506 -9.12 15.61 1.91
CA VAL A 506 -8.51 14.52 2.70
C VAL A 506 -7.33 13.88 1.97
N VAL A 507 -7.22 14.05 0.64
CA VAL A 507 -6.13 13.48 -0.17
C VAL A 507 -4.91 14.40 -0.14
N HIS A 508 -3.76 13.86 0.27
CA HIS A 508 -2.52 14.62 0.35
C HIS A 508 -1.89 14.82 -1.03
N ARG A 509 -1.08 15.88 -1.21
CA ARG A 509 -0.36 16.14 -2.47
C ARG A 509 0.47 14.94 -2.94
N ARG A 510 1.04 14.18 -2.00
CA ARG A 510 1.85 12.97 -2.29
C ARG A 510 1.04 11.85 -2.94
N ASP A 511 -0.27 11.80 -2.70
CA ASP A 511 -1.15 10.77 -3.26
C ASP A 511 -1.71 11.15 -4.63
N ARG A 512 -1.47 12.39 -5.10
CA ARG A 512 -1.94 12.86 -6.42
C ARG A 512 -1.30 12.11 -7.57
N ALA A 513 -0.03 11.76 -7.47
CA ALA A 513 0.66 10.96 -8.48
C ALA A 513 0.01 9.58 -8.68
N LEU A 514 -0.63 9.01 -7.65
CA LEU A 514 -1.38 7.74 -7.77
C LEU A 514 -2.69 7.93 -8.52
N LEU A 515 -3.38 9.06 -8.30
CA LEU A 515 -4.59 9.41 -9.04
C LEU A 515 -4.27 9.69 -10.51
N GLU A 516 -3.20 10.44 -10.77
CA GLU A 516 -2.69 10.79 -12.10
C GLU A 516 -2.18 9.55 -12.86
N ALA A 517 -1.54 8.59 -12.18
CA ALA A 517 -1.11 7.33 -12.80
C ALA A 517 -2.30 6.46 -13.28
N ASP A 518 -3.49 6.65 -12.70
CA ASP A 518 -4.71 5.97 -13.11
C ASP A 518 -5.51 6.71 -14.21
N GLU A 519 -5.13 7.96 -14.56
CA GLU A 519 -5.75 8.76 -15.63
C GLU A 519 -5.53 8.25 -17.08
N PRO A 520 -4.39 7.67 -17.49
CA PRO A 520 -4.15 7.28 -18.88
C PRO A 520 -5.13 6.23 -19.41
N GLY A 521 -5.68 5.37 -18.55
CA GLY A 521 -6.74 4.41 -18.87
C GLY A 521 -8.16 4.98 -18.83
N LEU A 522 -8.31 6.26 -18.45
CA LEU A 522 -9.55 7.02 -18.40
C LEU A 522 -9.61 8.03 -19.55
N ALA A 523 -8.97 7.75 -20.70
CA ALA A 523 -9.09 8.59 -21.89
C ALA A 523 -10.57 8.91 -22.16
N ARG A 524 -10.89 10.17 -22.56
CA ARG A 524 -12.22 10.49 -23.11
C ARG A 524 -12.52 9.42 -24.15
N GLN A 525 -13.48 8.55 -23.88
CA GLN A 525 -14.15 7.85 -24.98
C GLN A 525 -14.53 8.95 -25.96
N PRO A 526 -14.14 8.85 -27.24
CA PRO A 526 -14.52 9.88 -28.19
C PRO A 526 -16.03 10.01 -28.10
N ALA A 527 -16.49 11.23 -27.82
CA ALA A 527 -17.91 11.54 -27.81
C ALA A 527 -18.52 10.97 -29.09
N VAL A 528 -19.72 10.40 -28.99
CA VAL A 528 -20.43 9.83 -30.15
C VAL A 528 -20.35 10.84 -31.29
N THR A 529 -19.63 10.47 -32.34
CA THR A 529 -19.33 11.42 -33.42
C THR A 529 -20.60 11.68 -34.23
N GLU A 530 -20.72 12.86 -34.82
CA GLU A 530 -21.84 13.17 -35.70
C GLU A 530 -21.98 12.18 -36.86
N ALA A 531 -20.87 11.61 -37.33
CA ALA A 531 -20.86 10.53 -38.32
C ALA A 531 -21.54 9.26 -37.81
N GLN A 532 -21.35 8.88 -36.55
CA GLN A 532 -22.02 7.73 -35.93
C GLN A 532 -23.51 8.00 -35.71
N VAL A 533 -23.89 9.21 -35.29
CA VAL A 533 -25.30 9.60 -35.17
C VAL A 533 -26.00 9.58 -36.53
N ARG A 534 -25.33 10.07 -37.58
CA ARG A 534 -25.84 10.07 -38.95
C ARG A 534 -25.99 8.66 -39.52
N ALA A 535 -24.99 7.80 -39.33
CA ALA A 535 -25.07 6.40 -39.77
C ALA A 535 -26.24 5.64 -39.12
N GLU A 536 -26.53 5.89 -37.84
CA GLU A 536 -27.67 5.26 -37.16
C GLU A 536 -29.01 5.79 -37.65
N TYR A 537 -29.10 7.10 -37.94
CA TYR A 537 -30.26 7.69 -38.60
C TYR A 537 -30.48 7.10 -39.99
N ASP A 538 -29.42 6.96 -40.79
CA ASP A 538 -29.49 6.41 -42.15
C ASP A 538 -29.98 4.96 -42.13
N ARG A 539 -29.54 4.15 -41.14
CA ARG A 539 -30.09 2.80 -40.91
C ARG A 539 -31.57 2.82 -40.59
N PHE A 540 -32.02 3.73 -39.73
CA PHE A 540 -33.44 3.87 -39.35
C PHE A 540 -34.33 4.30 -40.52
N VAL A 541 -33.80 5.14 -41.41
CA VAL A 541 -34.43 5.54 -42.68
C VAL A 541 -34.48 4.35 -43.64
N ALA A 542 -33.40 3.58 -43.74
CA ALA A 542 -33.28 2.43 -44.65
C ALA A 542 -34.22 1.25 -44.31
N LEU A 543 -34.80 1.21 -43.10
CA LEU A 543 -35.82 0.21 -42.72
C LEU A 543 -37.11 0.30 -43.56
N GLY A 544 -37.30 1.40 -44.29
CA GLY A 544 -38.42 1.61 -45.20
C GLY A 544 -39.35 2.75 -44.77
N SER A 545 -39.99 3.34 -45.77
CA SER A 545 -40.88 4.50 -45.64
C SER A 545 -42.36 4.14 -45.72
N THR A 546 -42.70 2.85 -45.76
CA THR A 546 -44.09 2.38 -45.96
C THR A 546 -44.40 1.26 -44.99
N GLU A 547 -45.42 1.48 -44.16
CA GLU A 547 -45.97 0.47 -43.25
C GLU A 547 -47.22 -0.15 -43.85
N TYR A 548 -47.41 -1.44 -43.57
CA TYR A 548 -48.53 -2.24 -44.04
C TYR A 548 -49.27 -2.81 -42.82
N ARG A 549 -50.60 -2.76 -42.84
CA ARG A 549 -51.42 -3.45 -41.86
C ARG A 549 -51.76 -4.84 -42.39
N VAL A 550 -51.03 -5.84 -41.88
CA VAL A 550 -51.02 -7.19 -42.46
C VAL A 550 -51.81 -8.14 -41.58
N ARG A 551 -52.64 -8.98 -42.19
CA ARG A 551 -53.14 -10.21 -41.58
C ARG A 551 -52.55 -11.42 -42.29
N HIS A 552 -52.33 -12.49 -41.54
CA HIS A 552 -51.91 -13.74 -42.13
C HIS A 552 -52.53 -14.97 -41.48
N LEU A 553 -52.53 -16.06 -42.23
CA LEU A 553 -52.80 -17.39 -41.73
C LEU A 553 -51.62 -18.27 -42.11
N LEU A 554 -51.10 -19.05 -41.15
CA LEU A 554 -49.99 -19.99 -41.37
C LEU A 554 -50.50 -21.42 -41.29
N VAL A 555 -50.09 -22.33 -42.16
CA VAL A 555 -50.38 -23.77 -42.05
C VAL A 555 -49.18 -24.59 -42.53
N GLN A 556 -49.13 -25.87 -42.16
CA GLN A 556 -47.97 -26.71 -42.41
C GLN A 556 -47.82 -27.16 -43.87
N THR A 557 -48.93 -27.32 -44.60
CA THR A 557 -48.91 -27.83 -45.98
C THR A 557 -49.55 -26.87 -46.97
N ARG A 558 -49.16 -26.99 -48.23
CA ARG A 558 -49.65 -26.13 -49.33
C ARG A 558 -51.14 -26.35 -49.57
N GLU A 559 -51.60 -27.58 -49.42
CA GLU A 559 -52.99 -28.00 -49.62
C GLU A 559 -53.90 -27.33 -48.60
N LEU A 560 -53.48 -27.29 -47.33
CA LEU A 560 -54.21 -26.60 -46.27
C LEU A 560 -54.28 -25.09 -46.52
N ALA A 561 -53.21 -24.49 -47.06
CA ALA A 561 -53.19 -23.06 -47.35
C ALA A 561 -54.10 -22.70 -48.52
N HIS A 562 -54.15 -23.56 -49.55
CA HIS A 562 -55.10 -23.43 -50.64
C HIS A 562 -56.55 -23.61 -50.18
N ALA A 563 -56.82 -24.56 -49.30
CA ALA A 563 -58.15 -24.75 -48.72
C ALA A 563 -58.60 -23.53 -47.90
N ALA A 564 -57.70 -22.97 -47.08
CA ALA A 564 -57.96 -21.72 -46.34
C ALA A 564 -58.20 -20.53 -47.29
N LEU A 565 -57.36 -20.37 -48.32
CA LEU A 565 -57.52 -19.32 -49.32
C LEU A 565 -58.84 -19.45 -50.08
N ALA A 566 -59.28 -20.67 -50.40
CA ALA A 566 -60.56 -20.92 -51.06
C ALA A 566 -61.75 -20.52 -50.18
N ARG A 567 -61.71 -20.80 -48.86
CA ARG A 567 -62.75 -20.37 -47.90
C ARG A 567 -62.85 -18.85 -47.83
N ILE A 568 -61.71 -18.17 -47.75
CA ILE A 568 -61.63 -16.71 -47.70
C ILE A 568 -62.17 -16.10 -49.00
N ARG A 569 -61.80 -16.65 -50.17
CA ARG A 569 -62.35 -16.22 -51.47
C ARG A 569 -63.83 -16.53 -51.64
N GLY A 570 -64.34 -17.56 -50.96
CA GLY A 570 -65.75 -17.94 -50.89
C GLY A 570 -66.59 -17.01 -50.01
N GLY A 571 -66.00 -15.99 -49.38
CA GLY A 571 -66.70 -14.98 -48.58
C GLY A 571 -66.66 -15.23 -47.07
N GLU A 572 -65.98 -16.28 -46.59
CA GLU A 572 -65.76 -16.46 -45.16
C GLU A 572 -64.76 -15.39 -44.65
N PRO A 573 -65.04 -14.71 -43.51
CA PRO A 573 -64.13 -13.69 -42.99
C PRO A 573 -62.73 -14.24 -42.69
N PHE A 574 -61.69 -13.50 -43.09
CA PHE A 574 -60.29 -13.91 -42.92
C PHE A 574 -59.99 -14.29 -41.47
N GLU A 575 -60.46 -13.48 -40.53
CA GLU A 575 -60.28 -13.66 -39.10
C GLU A 575 -60.86 -14.97 -38.57
N ALA A 576 -62.01 -15.41 -39.10
CA ALA A 576 -62.65 -16.66 -38.70
C ALA A 576 -61.86 -17.87 -39.21
N VAL A 577 -61.40 -17.81 -40.46
CA VAL A 577 -60.55 -18.87 -41.04
C VAL A 577 -59.21 -18.92 -40.31
N ALA A 578 -58.58 -17.78 -40.06
CA ALA A 578 -57.33 -17.67 -39.32
C ALA A 578 -57.47 -18.23 -37.89
N ALA A 579 -58.53 -17.88 -37.17
CA ALA A 579 -58.78 -18.39 -35.82
C ALA A 579 -58.98 -19.91 -35.79
N ALA A 580 -59.63 -20.46 -36.82
CA ALA A 580 -59.94 -21.89 -36.91
C ALA A 580 -58.73 -22.76 -37.28
N VAL A 581 -57.89 -22.32 -38.23
CA VAL A 581 -56.89 -23.23 -38.86
C VAL A 581 -55.46 -22.73 -38.83
N SER A 582 -55.19 -21.46 -38.49
CA SER A 582 -53.80 -20.97 -38.48
C SER A 582 -52.98 -21.73 -37.45
N ALA A 583 -51.75 -22.10 -37.77
CA ALA A 583 -50.77 -22.70 -36.87
C ALA A 583 -50.01 -21.63 -36.05
N ASP A 584 -50.04 -20.36 -36.46
CA ASP A 584 -49.37 -19.27 -35.73
C ASP A 584 -50.15 -18.90 -34.45
N SER A 585 -49.67 -19.34 -33.30
CA SER A 585 -50.29 -19.03 -32.00
C SER A 585 -50.26 -17.55 -31.65
N GLY A 586 -49.33 -16.77 -32.23
CA GLY A 586 -49.17 -15.34 -31.92
C GLY A 586 -50.28 -14.45 -32.48
N SER A 587 -50.77 -14.76 -33.68
CA SER A 587 -51.81 -13.98 -34.36
C SER A 587 -53.16 -14.70 -34.48
N ARG A 588 -53.22 -16.04 -34.35
CA ARG A 588 -54.47 -16.83 -34.50
C ARG A 588 -55.63 -16.28 -33.66
N ALA A 589 -55.39 -15.99 -32.39
CA ALA A 589 -56.41 -15.46 -31.48
C ALA A 589 -56.90 -14.04 -31.85
N LYS A 590 -56.15 -13.32 -32.69
CA LYS A 590 -56.47 -11.99 -33.21
C LYS A 590 -56.90 -12.03 -34.68
N GLY A 591 -57.36 -13.18 -35.16
CA GLY A 591 -57.77 -13.34 -36.55
C GLY A 591 -56.64 -13.15 -37.56
N GLY A 592 -55.40 -13.42 -37.17
CA GLY A 592 -54.23 -13.28 -38.03
C GLY A 592 -53.60 -11.89 -38.06
N ASP A 593 -54.12 -10.90 -37.32
CA ASP A 593 -53.61 -9.52 -37.36
C ASP A 593 -52.20 -9.39 -36.76
N LEU A 594 -51.27 -8.88 -37.59
CA LEU A 594 -49.89 -8.57 -37.25
C LEU A 594 -49.66 -7.07 -36.99
N GLY A 595 -50.73 -6.26 -37.09
CA GLY A 595 -50.67 -4.82 -36.92
C GLY A 595 -49.93 -4.10 -38.04
N TRP A 596 -49.56 -2.85 -37.77
CA TRP A 596 -48.75 -2.03 -38.67
C TRP A 596 -47.29 -2.43 -38.58
N SER A 597 -46.73 -2.91 -39.69
CA SER A 597 -45.36 -3.41 -39.74
C SER A 597 -44.64 -2.97 -41.00
N LEU A 598 -43.32 -2.85 -40.90
CA LEU A 598 -42.42 -2.66 -42.04
C LEU A 598 -42.10 -4.02 -42.67
N PRO A 599 -41.99 -4.11 -44.01
CA PRO A 599 -41.63 -5.36 -44.68
C PRO A 599 -40.32 -5.99 -44.19
N VAL A 600 -39.37 -5.19 -43.70
CA VAL A 600 -38.07 -5.67 -43.16
C VAL A 600 -38.22 -6.61 -41.95
N TYR A 601 -39.36 -6.60 -41.26
CA TYR A 601 -39.63 -7.48 -40.13
C TYR A 601 -40.22 -8.85 -40.53
N PHE A 602 -40.53 -9.05 -41.81
CA PHE A 602 -41.06 -10.32 -42.31
C PHE A 602 -39.98 -11.14 -43.01
N ALA A 603 -40.18 -12.47 -43.07
CA ALA A 603 -39.35 -13.34 -43.90
C ALA A 603 -39.38 -12.86 -45.37
N PRO A 604 -38.26 -12.91 -46.12
CA PRO A 604 -38.18 -12.28 -47.44
C PRO A 604 -39.34 -12.64 -48.41
N PRO A 605 -39.76 -13.92 -48.55
CA PRO A 605 -40.89 -14.27 -49.42
C PRO A 605 -42.21 -13.64 -48.99
N PHE A 606 -42.43 -13.51 -47.67
CA PHE A 606 -43.61 -12.89 -47.08
C PHE A 606 -43.57 -11.37 -47.28
N ALA A 607 -42.44 -10.73 -47.00
CA ALA A 607 -42.22 -9.31 -47.22
C ALA A 607 -42.48 -8.92 -48.68
N ASP A 608 -41.98 -9.73 -49.61
CA ASP A 608 -42.17 -9.54 -51.05
C ASP A 608 -43.62 -9.70 -51.46
N ALA A 609 -44.36 -10.65 -50.87
CA ALA A 609 -45.80 -10.78 -51.09
C ALA A 609 -46.57 -9.57 -50.56
N VAL A 610 -46.29 -9.11 -49.34
CA VAL A 610 -46.90 -7.91 -48.74
C VAL A 610 -46.69 -6.68 -49.62
N LYS A 611 -45.46 -6.45 -50.10
CA LYS A 611 -45.13 -5.30 -50.97
C LYS A 611 -45.85 -5.33 -52.33
N ARG A 612 -46.28 -6.50 -52.81
CA ARG A 612 -47.02 -6.64 -54.07
C ARG A 612 -48.52 -6.46 -53.92
N LEU A 613 -49.05 -6.52 -52.70
CA LEU A 613 -50.49 -6.41 -52.45
C LEU A 613 -50.92 -4.95 -52.36
N ALA A 614 -52.00 -4.62 -53.06
CA ALA A 614 -52.70 -3.36 -52.87
C ALA A 614 -53.42 -3.34 -51.50
N PRO A 615 -53.80 -2.16 -50.98
CA PRO A 615 -54.69 -2.07 -49.82
C PRO A 615 -55.98 -2.87 -50.06
N ARG A 616 -56.42 -3.62 -49.05
CA ARG A 616 -57.49 -4.63 -49.09
C ARG A 616 -57.21 -5.80 -50.05
N GLY A 617 -55.94 -6.04 -50.36
CA GLY A 617 -55.50 -7.11 -51.26
C GLY A 617 -55.20 -8.41 -50.51
N LEU A 618 -55.56 -9.53 -51.14
CA LEU A 618 -55.31 -10.90 -50.66
C LEU A 618 -54.29 -11.58 -51.59
N SER A 619 -53.37 -12.35 -51.03
CA SER A 619 -52.37 -13.12 -51.78
C SER A 619 -53.02 -14.04 -52.82
N GLU A 620 -52.57 -13.96 -54.08
CA GLU A 620 -53.13 -14.75 -55.18
C GLU A 620 -52.89 -16.26 -55.03
N SER A 621 -51.84 -16.65 -54.32
CA SER A 621 -51.47 -18.03 -54.01
C SER A 621 -50.81 -18.10 -52.63
N PRO A 622 -50.84 -19.25 -51.95
CA PRO A 622 -50.09 -19.46 -50.73
C PRO A 622 -48.61 -19.14 -50.88
N VAL A 623 -48.05 -18.45 -49.89
CA VAL A 623 -46.64 -18.00 -49.85
C VAL A 623 -45.86 -18.91 -48.92
N GLN A 624 -44.83 -19.58 -49.42
CA GLN A 624 -43.98 -20.45 -48.61
C GLN A 624 -42.91 -19.63 -47.88
N THR A 625 -42.74 -19.89 -46.59
CA THR A 625 -41.58 -19.45 -45.81
C THR A 625 -40.99 -20.64 -45.06
N GLN A 626 -39.92 -20.41 -44.30
CA GLN A 626 -39.37 -21.42 -43.39
C GLN A 626 -40.35 -21.89 -42.29
N PHE A 627 -41.43 -21.15 -42.05
CA PHE A 627 -42.44 -21.47 -41.02
C PHE A 627 -43.61 -22.30 -41.56
N GLY A 628 -43.69 -22.52 -42.88
CA GLY A 628 -44.78 -23.21 -43.57
C GLY A 628 -45.39 -22.35 -44.68
N TRP A 629 -46.68 -22.51 -44.90
CA TRP A 629 -47.42 -21.86 -45.97
C TRP A 629 -48.37 -20.79 -45.44
N HIS A 630 -48.31 -19.61 -46.05
CA HIS A 630 -49.06 -18.44 -45.61
C HIS A 630 -50.12 -18.03 -46.61
N VAL A 631 -51.28 -17.60 -46.11
CA VAL A 631 -52.22 -16.73 -46.84
C VAL A 631 -52.10 -15.34 -46.23
N ILE A 632 -51.96 -14.31 -47.06
CA ILE A 632 -51.61 -12.96 -46.60
C ILE A 632 -52.64 -11.96 -47.11
N GLU A 633 -53.11 -11.09 -46.23
CA GLU A 633 -53.97 -9.97 -46.57
C GLU A 633 -53.30 -8.66 -46.11
N VAL A 634 -53.31 -7.65 -46.98
CA VAL A 634 -52.94 -6.28 -46.62
C VAL A 634 -54.22 -5.46 -46.54
N SER A 635 -54.60 -5.03 -45.35
CA SER A 635 -55.83 -4.25 -45.15
C SER A 635 -55.64 -2.76 -45.46
N GLU A 636 -54.50 -2.20 -45.05
CA GLU A 636 -54.18 -0.78 -45.20
C GLU A 636 -52.67 -0.59 -45.46
N VAL A 637 -52.33 0.51 -46.15
CA VAL A 637 -50.95 0.91 -46.42
C VAL A 637 -50.81 2.39 -46.08
N ARG A 638 -49.75 2.77 -45.35
CA ARG A 638 -49.51 4.17 -44.98
C ARG A 638 -48.05 4.56 -45.13
N PRO A 639 -47.76 5.84 -45.47
CA PRO A 639 -46.41 6.35 -45.37
C PRO A 639 -45.98 6.41 -43.90
N ARG A 640 -44.77 5.94 -43.62
CA ARG A 640 -44.12 6.12 -42.33
C ARG A 640 -43.47 7.50 -42.32
N LEU A 641 -43.92 8.36 -41.42
CA LEU A 641 -43.29 9.65 -41.19
C LEU A 641 -41.96 9.40 -40.46
N VAL A 642 -40.85 9.59 -41.17
CA VAL A 642 -39.52 9.60 -40.57
C VAL A 642 -39.19 11.06 -40.21
N PRO A 643 -39.06 11.40 -38.91
CA PRO A 643 -38.72 12.76 -38.52
C PRO A 643 -37.36 13.19 -39.10
N PRO A 644 -37.17 14.47 -39.49
CA PRO A 644 -35.88 14.96 -39.98
C PRO A 644 -34.75 14.74 -38.97
N PHE A 645 -33.55 14.49 -39.47
CA PHE A 645 -32.35 14.23 -38.66
C PHE A 645 -32.20 15.18 -37.47
N GLU A 646 -32.36 16.50 -37.69
CA GLU A 646 -32.20 17.51 -36.64
C GLU A 646 -33.17 17.34 -35.46
N GLN A 647 -34.38 16.83 -35.69
CA GLN A 647 -35.37 16.63 -34.62
C GLN A 647 -35.05 15.41 -33.75
N VAL A 648 -34.33 14.44 -34.29
CA VAL A 648 -34.02 13.17 -33.61
C VAL A 648 -32.55 13.01 -33.25
N LYS A 649 -31.67 13.92 -33.71
CA LYS A 649 -30.22 13.92 -33.49
C LYS A 649 -29.89 13.73 -32.00
N ALA A 650 -30.48 14.55 -31.13
CA ALA A 650 -30.25 14.47 -29.68
C ALA A 650 -30.66 13.11 -29.10
N ARG A 651 -31.84 12.60 -29.49
CA ARG A 651 -32.35 11.31 -29.00
C ARG A 651 -31.52 10.11 -29.49
N ILE A 652 -31.02 10.16 -30.73
CA ILE A 652 -30.15 9.13 -31.30
C ILE A 652 -28.78 9.16 -30.61
N HIS A 653 -28.24 10.36 -30.36
CA HIS A 653 -27.00 10.56 -29.61
C HIS A 653 -27.09 9.94 -28.21
N GLU A 654 -28.10 10.33 -27.42
CA GLU A 654 -28.34 9.77 -26.07
C GLU A 654 -28.55 8.24 -26.10
N GLY A 655 -29.18 7.71 -27.15
CA GLY A 655 -29.37 6.27 -27.33
C GLY A 655 -28.08 5.52 -27.65
N LEU A 656 -27.18 6.14 -28.43
CA LEU A 656 -25.85 5.60 -28.71
C LEU A 656 -24.94 5.67 -27.49
N GLU A 657 -25.01 6.75 -26.71
CA GLU A 657 -24.27 6.88 -25.45
C GLU A 657 -24.70 5.82 -24.43
N ARG A 658 -26.01 5.60 -24.27
CA ARG A 658 -26.53 4.54 -23.38
C ARG A 658 -26.14 3.14 -23.83
N ARG A 659 -26.16 2.85 -25.14
CA ARG A 659 -25.75 1.54 -25.69
C ARG A 659 -24.25 1.31 -25.60
N ALA A 660 -23.43 2.34 -25.83
CA ALA A 660 -22.00 2.28 -25.61
C ALA A 660 -21.67 1.92 -24.14
N GLY A 661 -22.49 2.38 -23.19
CA GLY A 661 -22.40 1.97 -21.78
C GLY A 661 -22.98 0.59 -21.43
N GLN A 662 -23.75 -0.05 -22.32
CA GLN A 662 -24.43 -1.34 -22.06
C GLN A 662 -23.89 -2.52 -22.88
N GLY A 663 -23.24 -2.28 -24.01
CA GLY A 663 -22.67 -3.30 -24.91
C GLY A 663 -21.34 -3.92 -24.45
N GLN A 664 -20.92 -3.66 -23.21
CA GLN A 664 -19.78 -4.28 -22.52
C GLN A 664 -20.24 -5.22 -21.39
N LYS A 665 -21.47 -5.76 -21.47
CA LYS A 665 -21.95 -6.82 -20.56
C LYS A 665 -21.55 -8.20 -21.02
#